data_AF-A0A2E4Y873-F1
#
_entry.id   AF-A0A2E4Y873-F1
#
_cell.length_a   1.000
_cell.length_b   1.000
_cell.length_c   1.000
_cell.angle_alpha   90.00
_cell.angle_beta   90.00
_cell.angle_gamma   90.00
#
_symmetry.space_group_name_H-M   'P 1'
#
loop_
_entity.id
_entity.type
_entity.pdbx_description
1 polymer ?
#
loop_
_entity_poly.entity_id
_entity_poly.type
_entity_poly.pdbx_seq_one_letter_code
_entity_poly.pdbx_strand_id
1 'polypeptide(L)'
;YGFSKASTWIKLKIKNESTIKDWVLSINFPDLDELTLFKRKNGQWIESYAGDSISTKKWEYIYKDYIFNLDGEELYYLKVKSRGAVSIPLKILTKESFLELKTKNNFFFGGYFSILLFCIVYNFIMAFFLKSKSFFYYSCYLIGVTWMTLILSGIGRSFLIDSVWFSNEGFVFSLIFFFFFYLLFTKEFLSVGEKNEKFLKYYNRSLLCIGLFLFIAPFVPLTYNLNLITFYAVPSIGTTFFTATYFFKKDRAARLYVFAFFIVLTGGVFKSLGSFGLIAPTFTIEVMIFLGFIIQVTILSFGLADIINSLLQKTTRAEKILKDINNQLELRVFERTKSLQESMENINQLLNNIKQGIFLVDQNNKIASPVSTFTKEIFEEDLENKDIFETIFKDMDKKSREYGEFKFSISCVYNQDILQWLGLGDCFPEKIHFITKSGKRKKIKISYNPIFVEEEIKNIMYITEDITELEKLELDAEETAKERGRYVEILQELSNNKRESLKFYFTNTFKLSQDCLEAINKVSHRSSQNTDQDNIKILLRRLHTLKGDSLVYGLNTLSEIVHDVENDIVESYPETPNKEEHKVKDLEKLQSLKNKVYELNGVLVNYANCSSDIFKLKFDEVKSYFQTFYKSFSLMEFSIAKFLGSIPKITVDQDVSNTFFGLDQRDKLKKNVIGEIHYLRDLCICLNEKKLTQNFIEFEKRLNHQDFGKIDCFDNFKKSFSDPFKTIENIVLEKTLKSEAIQPIKLDDHKWAEAIFRFYDLNQNRTEFEENSFLKDLETIREHIKETKSLYLEMTISLMRFLILRKENINYKSYLKIFFKESFLFFIVVLQSRSNKITQNLNAILEKKKIKTDTFYLNLADLMGLELEEITTCFNVSKEVTFFLNKFFVHIRKGDPEYSLSQLISDKIIGEEHPISKVFKDFYGKEKFKWGSYIARIEAAQFSNLFFQSDSFKDVVKPEVIEVLPDNFKFVKNIFLEDTEISVKGLTKTLNILLELPLKFSLYKFQNMVNQIASRLGKKVDFKLTGDQGSLGKEELVLLEEAMTHLIRNSLDHGIEDPNERSTKGKSEKGLLEIICNEERGDFLKLIIKDDGKGINVNKLCEKVISGGFLKTEDIEKLSQEEKLNLIFLPSFSTKEDVSEISGRGVGMDVVKSSLESIGGTLTLESIEDKGTTFTILIPKKVSLNA
;
A
#
# COMPACT_ATOMS: atom_id res chain seq x y z
N TYR A 1 -67.57 33.74 24.14
CA TYR A 1 -66.23 33.24 23.82
C TYR A 1 -65.24 33.89 24.79
N GLY A 2 -64.56 33.12 25.63
CA GLY A 2 -63.62 33.66 26.64
C GLY A 2 -63.55 32.82 27.91
N PHE A 3 -62.74 33.25 28.90
CA PHE A 3 -62.62 32.59 30.20
C PHE A 3 -63.65 33.16 31.17
N SER A 4 -64.61 32.35 31.64
CA SER A 4 -65.60 32.78 32.63
C SER A 4 -65.97 31.62 33.54
N LYS A 5 -65.96 31.86 34.86
CA LYS A 5 -66.44 30.89 35.87
C LYS A 5 -67.97 30.92 36.03
N ALA A 6 -68.65 31.87 35.39
CA ALA A 6 -70.09 32.00 35.47
C ALA A 6 -70.81 30.95 34.62
N SER A 7 -71.96 30.46 35.08
CA SER A 7 -72.81 29.60 34.27
C SER A 7 -73.44 30.42 33.14
N THR A 8 -73.18 30.03 31.90
CA THR A 8 -73.77 30.64 30.72
C THR A 8 -75.04 29.88 30.35
N TRP A 9 -76.17 30.58 30.29
CA TRP A 9 -77.45 30.02 29.86
C TRP A 9 -77.77 30.47 28.44
N ILE A 10 -78.02 29.52 27.56
CA ILE A 10 -78.40 29.75 26.17
C ILE A 10 -79.82 29.23 25.98
N LYS A 11 -80.73 30.11 25.60
CA LYS A 11 -82.12 29.76 25.25
C LYS A 11 -82.18 29.53 23.75
N LEU A 12 -82.51 28.30 23.34
CA LEU A 12 -82.63 27.90 21.94
C LEU A 12 -84.09 27.63 21.62
N LYS A 13 -84.67 28.42 20.70
CA LYS A 13 -85.99 28.15 20.13
C LYS A 13 -85.76 27.58 18.74
N ILE A 14 -85.99 26.28 18.58
CA ILE A 14 -85.70 25.57 17.33
C ILE A 14 -87.03 25.31 16.64
N LYS A 15 -87.14 25.72 15.38
CA LYS A 15 -88.30 25.49 14.51
C LYS A 15 -87.86 24.57 13.38
N ASN A 16 -88.51 23.41 13.24
CA ASN A 16 -88.15 22.42 12.24
C ASN A 16 -89.13 22.48 11.08
N GLU A 17 -88.74 23.22 10.03
CA GLU A 17 -89.54 23.38 8.81
C GLU A 17 -89.30 22.24 7.79
N SER A 18 -88.49 21.23 8.15
CA SER A 18 -88.16 20.08 7.30
C SER A 18 -89.01 18.84 7.63
N THR A 19 -89.09 17.90 6.70
CA THR A 19 -89.77 16.60 6.90
C THR A 19 -88.99 15.61 7.78
N ILE A 20 -87.73 15.92 8.11
CA ILE A 20 -86.81 15.05 8.85
C ILE A 20 -86.90 15.39 10.34
N LYS A 21 -87.36 14.44 11.16
CA LYS A 21 -87.60 14.64 12.60
C LYS A 21 -86.40 14.38 13.51
N ASP A 22 -85.36 13.71 13.01
CA ASP A 22 -84.20 13.28 13.79
C ASP A 22 -83.05 14.29 13.67
N TRP A 23 -83.15 15.39 14.42
CA TRP A 23 -82.11 16.42 14.49
C TRP A 23 -81.23 16.23 15.72
N VAL A 24 -79.96 16.56 15.53
CA VAL A 24 -78.94 16.41 16.55
C VAL A 24 -78.24 17.74 16.75
N LEU A 25 -78.16 18.19 18.00
CA LEU A 25 -77.33 19.32 18.39
C LEU A 25 -75.92 18.81 18.73
N SER A 26 -74.93 19.24 17.96
CA SER A 26 -73.51 18.95 18.20
C SER A 26 -72.77 20.20 18.67
N ILE A 27 -71.95 20.02 19.71
CA ILE A 27 -71.01 21.02 20.24
C ILE A 27 -69.61 20.43 20.17
N ASN A 28 -68.82 20.88 19.20
CA ASN A 28 -67.42 20.45 19.01
C ASN A 28 -66.46 21.34 19.81
N PHE A 29 -66.45 21.16 21.12
CA PHE A 29 -65.47 21.78 22.02
C PHE A 29 -65.24 20.89 23.25
N PRO A 30 -64.35 19.88 23.17
CA PRO A 30 -64.21 18.82 24.19
C PRO A 30 -63.73 19.27 25.59
N ASP A 31 -63.32 20.53 25.76
CA ASP A 31 -62.79 21.08 27.01
C ASP A 31 -63.87 21.76 27.89
N LEU A 32 -65.17 21.55 27.60
CA LEU A 32 -66.26 22.11 28.42
C LEU A 32 -66.55 21.19 29.61
N ASP A 33 -66.44 21.71 30.83
CA ASP A 33 -66.61 20.92 32.05
C ASP A 33 -68.01 20.32 32.21
N GLU A 34 -69.04 21.16 32.16
CA GLU A 34 -70.43 20.77 32.38
C GLU A 34 -71.34 21.41 31.32
N LEU A 35 -72.11 20.55 30.65
CA LEU A 35 -73.18 20.89 29.73
C LEU A 35 -74.45 20.22 30.20
N THR A 36 -75.53 21.00 30.32
CA THR A 36 -76.85 20.45 30.63
C THR A 36 -77.85 21.02 29.63
N LEU A 37 -78.44 20.14 28.83
CA LEU A 37 -79.57 20.48 27.97
C LEU A 37 -80.86 20.14 28.69
N PHE A 38 -81.69 21.16 28.89
CA PHE A 38 -83.04 21.02 29.41
C PHE A 38 -84.01 20.99 28.23
N LYS A 39 -84.70 19.87 28.05
CA LYS A 39 -85.79 19.68 27.07
C LYS A 39 -87.12 19.43 27.80
N ARG A 40 -88.24 19.81 27.19
CA ARG A 40 -89.55 19.75 27.85
C ARG A 40 -90.45 18.71 27.17
N LYS A 41 -90.56 17.52 27.76
CA LYS A 41 -91.37 16.42 27.22
C LYS A 41 -92.56 16.12 28.13
N ASN A 42 -93.77 16.06 27.58
CA ASN A 42 -95.02 15.81 28.33
C ASN A 42 -95.21 16.73 29.56
N GLY A 43 -94.77 17.99 29.47
CA GLY A 43 -94.89 18.99 30.54
C GLY A 43 -93.81 18.94 31.62
N GLN A 44 -92.97 17.91 31.66
CA GLN A 44 -91.83 17.77 32.59
C GLN A 44 -90.50 18.16 31.93
N TRP A 45 -89.58 18.68 32.73
CA TRP A 45 -88.21 18.97 32.29
C TRP A 45 -87.36 17.70 32.35
N ILE A 46 -86.75 17.36 31.23
CA ILE A 46 -85.77 16.28 31.12
C ILE A 46 -84.40 16.91 30.93
N GLU A 47 -83.43 16.46 31.72
CA GLU A 47 -82.05 16.93 31.68
C GLU A 47 -81.17 15.90 30.99
N SER A 48 -80.47 16.32 29.93
CA SER A 48 -79.38 15.56 29.31
C SER A 48 -78.05 16.20 29.71
N TYR A 49 -77.09 15.39 30.15
CA TYR A 49 -75.78 15.86 30.63
C TYR A 49 -74.67 15.51 29.65
N ALA A 50 -73.71 16.42 29.47
CA ALA A 50 -72.45 16.17 28.79
C ALA A 50 -71.33 17.01 29.42
N GLY A 51 -70.07 16.79 29.03
CA GLY A 51 -68.94 17.58 29.50
C GLY A 51 -67.78 16.75 30.05
N ASP A 52 -66.59 17.33 30.08
CA ASP A 52 -65.36 16.66 30.53
C ASP A 52 -65.32 16.38 32.06
N SER A 53 -66.20 17.00 32.82
CA SER A 53 -66.29 16.78 34.26
C SER A 53 -67.43 15.81 34.62
N ILE A 54 -68.12 15.27 33.60
CA ILE A 54 -69.25 14.34 33.74
C ILE A 54 -68.93 13.02 33.02
N SER A 55 -68.97 11.87 33.71
CA SER A 55 -68.74 10.54 33.11
C SER A 55 -69.57 10.32 31.84
N THR A 56 -68.95 9.72 30.82
CA THR A 56 -69.58 9.45 29.49
C THR A 56 -70.77 8.52 29.60
N LYS A 57 -70.88 7.71 30.66
CA LYS A 57 -72.06 6.89 30.96
C LYS A 57 -73.34 7.71 31.16
N LYS A 58 -73.21 8.98 31.55
CA LYS A 58 -74.36 9.91 31.70
C LYS A 58 -74.68 10.68 30.42
N TRP A 59 -73.86 10.54 29.37
CA TRP A 59 -74.08 11.22 28.11
C TRP A 59 -75.18 10.53 27.31
N GLU A 60 -75.98 11.32 26.59
CA GLU A 60 -77.05 10.79 25.74
C GLU A 60 -76.46 10.00 24.54
N TYR A 61 -75.31 10.45 24.01
CA TYR A 61 -74.52 9.73 23.01
C TYR A 61 -73.03 9.83 23.31
N ILE A 62 -72.31 8.71 23.21
CA ILE A 62 -70.85 8.66 23.39
C ILE A 62 -70.18 9.00 22.05
N TYR A 63 -69.66 10.22 21.96
CA TYR A 63 -68.88 10.69 20.82
C TYR A 63 -67.86 11.77 21.26
N LYS A 64 -66.92 12.15 20.38
CA LYS A 64 -65.94 13.20 20.71
C LYS A 64 -66.55 14.60 20.82
N ASP A 65 -67.59 14.87 20.05
CA ASP A 65 -68.40 16.08 20.16
C ASP A 65 -69.50 15.83 21.20
N TYR A 66 -69.95 16.86 21.91
CA TYR A 66 -71.09 16.71 22.81
C TYR A 66 -72.39 16.77 22.02
N ILE A 67 -73.20 15.73 22.17
CA ILE A 67 -74.36 15.48 21.32
C ILE A 67 -75.62 15.40 22.15
N PHE A 68 -76.66 16.09 21.69
CA PHE A 68 -78.00 16.01 22.26
C PHE A 68 -79.05 15.78 21.18
N ASN A 69 -80.05 14.94 21.48
CA ASN A 69 -81.18 14.73 20.58
C ASN A 69 -82.18 15.90 20.67
N LEU A 70 -82.69 16.35 19.53
CA LEU A 70 -83.73 17.37 19.44
C LEU A 70 -85.05 16.71 19.00
N ASP A 71 -86.04 16.62 19.89
CA ASP A 71 -87.33 15.95 19.67
C ASP A 71 -88.37 16.88 18.97
N GLY A 72 -87.97 17.73 18.01
CA GLY A 72 -88.89 18.60 17.24
C GLY A 72 -88.96 20.08 17.67
N GLU A 73 -90.07 20.76 17.36
CA GLU A 73 -90.30 22.21 17.61
C GLU A 73 -90.51 22.54 19.10
N GLU A 74 -89.43 22.51 19.87
CA GLU A 74 -89.46 22.76 21.31
C GLU A 74 -88.49 23.86 21.74
N LEU A 75 -88.74 24.38 22.95
CA LEU A 75 -87.88 25.34 23.61
C LEU A 75 -86.84 24.59 24.45
N TYR A 76 -85.56 24.80 24.14
CA TYR A 76 -84.44 24.18 24.85
C TYR A 76 -83.66 25.24 25.64
N TYR A 77 -83.15 24.85 26.81
CA TYR A 77 -82.18 25.64 27.55
C TYR A 77 -80.88 24.85 27.66
N LEU A 78 -79.78 25.44 27.22
CA LEU A 78 -78.45 24.87 27.37
C LEU A 78 -77.71 25.66 28.46
N LYS A 79 -77.36 24.98 29.54
CA LYS A 79 -76.49 25.52 30.58
C LYS A 79 -75.07 25.03 30.31
N VAL A 80 -74.14 25.97 30.21
CA VAL A 80 -72.70 25.68 30.05
C VAL A 80 -71.96 26.26 31.24
N LYS A 81 -71.16 25.43 31.89
CA LYS A 81 -70.29 25.84 33.00
C LYS A 81 -68.95 25.16 32.80
N SER A 82 -67.88 25.96 32.73
CA SER A 82 -66.52 25.46 32.58
C SER A 82 -65.55 26.32 33.37
N ARG A 83 -64.44 25.72 33.82
CA ARG A 83 -63.34 26.43 34.48
C ARG A 83 -62.35 27.02 33.47
N GLY A 84 -62.41 26.59 32.21
CA GLY A 84 -61.50 26.96 31.13
C GLY A 84 -62.07 27.96 30.13
N ALA A 85 -61.55 27.92 28.90
CA ALA A 85 -62.05 28.73 27.81
C ALA A 85 -63.42 28.22 27.36
N VAL A 86 -64.43 29.10 27.30
CA VAL A 86 -65.78 28.75 26.86
C VAL A 86 -65.96 29.16 25.41
N SER A 87 -66.04 28.16 24.53
CA SER A 87 -66.47 28.29 23.14
C SER A 87 -67.58 27.30 22.88
N ILE A 88 -68.70 27.77 22.31
CA ILE A 88 -69.91 26.94 22.14
C ILE A 88 -70.31 26.98 20.66
N PRO A 89 -69.55 26.31 19.77
CA PRO A 89 -69.86 26.24 18.35
C PRO A 89 -71.05 25.31 18.11
N LEU A 90 -72.27 25.84 18.22
CA LEU A 90 -73.51 25.09 18.03
C LEU A 90 -73.68 24.72 16.55
N LYS A 91 -73.80 23.42 16.27
CA LYS A 91 -74.17 22.90 14.96
C LYS A 91 -75.41 22.01 15.09
N ILE A 92 -76.46 22.32 14.32
CA ILE A 92 -77.62 21.44 14.18
C ILE A 92 -77.43 20.64 12.91
N LEU A 93 -77.49 19.31 13.03
CA LEU A 93 -77.25 18.38 11.94
C LEU A 93 -78.40 17.37 11.88
N THR A 94 -78.72 16.89 10.68
CA THR A 94 -79.51 15.66 10.56
C THR A 94 -78.68 14.47 11.03
N LYS A 95 -79.33 13.41 11.51
CA LYS A 95 -78.63 12.19 11.93
C LYS A 95 -77.74 11.60 10.82
N GLU A 96 -78.17 11.67 9.56
CA GLU A 96 -77.42 11.20 8.40
C GLU A 96 -76.15 12.03 8.13
N SER A 97 -76.27 13.36 8.03
CA SER A 97 -75.10 14.24 7.86
C SER A 97 -74.14 14.17 9.04
N PHE A 98 -74.66 13.95 10.25
CA PHE A 98 -73.84 13.69 11.42
C PHE A 98 -73.04 12.39 11.29
N LEU A 99 -73.65 11.29 10.81
CA LEU A 99 -72.95 10.01 10.59
C LEU A 99 -71.86 10.12 9.52
N GLU A 100 -72.09 10.88 8.45
CA GLU A 100 -71.07 11.14 7.42
C GLU A 100 -69.88 11.94 7.97
N LEU A 101 -70.15 13.04 8.68
CA LEU A 101 -69.11 13.85 9.33
C LEU A 101 -68.33 13.02 10.36
N LYS A 102 -69.03 12.18 11.12
CA LYS A 102 -68.43 11.23 12.05
C LYS A 102 -67.49 10.25 11.36
N THR A 103 -67.91 9.70 10.22
CA THR A 103 -67.11 8.74 9.45
C THR A 103 -65.83 9.37 8.91
N LYS A 104 -65.92 10.57 8.31
CA LYS A 104 -64.73 11.31 7.81
C LYS A 104 -63.75 11.66 8.94
N ASN A 105 -64.26 12.15 10.06
CA ASN A 105 -63.43 12.49 11.22
C ASN A 105 -62.77 11.24 11.82
N ASN A 106 -63.54 10.16 12.03
CA ASN A 106 -63.00 8.92 12.58
C ASN A 106 -61.97 8.30 11.66
N PHE A 107 -62.15 8.37 10.33
CA PHE A 107 -61.16 7.92 9.36
C PHE A 107 -59.86 8.71 9.47
N PHE A 108 -59.95 10.05 9.53
CA PHE A 108 -58.76 10.90 9.69
C PHE A 108 -58.01 10.60 11.00
N PHE A 109 -58.71 10.63 12.14
CA PHE A 109 -58.08 10.39 13.44
C PHE A 109 -57.61 8.94 13.59
N GLY A 110 -58.32 7.98 13.01
CA GLY A 110 -57.88 6.59 12.93
C GLY A 110 -56.56 6.46 12.17
N GLY A 111 -56.45 7.09 11.00
CA GLY A 111 -55.19 7.15 10.24
C GLY A 111 -54.08 7.88 11.00
N TYR A 112 -54.38 9.03 11.61
CA TYR A 112 -53.44 9.80 12.42
C TYR A 112 -52.86 8.99 13.58
N PHE A 113 -53.71 8.38 14.41
CA PHE A 113 -53.27 7.57 15.54
C PHE A 113 -52.60 6.27 15.08
N SER A 114 -52.98 5.70 13.93
CA SER A 114 -52.30 4.53 13.36
C SER A 114 -50.87 4.87 12.92
N ILE A 115 -50.66 6.02 12.26
CA ILE A 115 -49.32 6.49 11.89
C ILE A 115 -48.49 6.77 13.13
N LEU A 116 -49.05 7.45 14.13
CA LEU A 116 -48.35 7.71 15.38
C LEU A 116 -48.02 6.41 16.13
N LEU A 117 -48.95 5.47 16.22
CA LEU A 117 -48.72 4.17 16.85
C LEU A 117 -47.63 3.39 16.10
N PHE A 118 -47.68 3.37 14.77
CA PHE A 118 -46.64 2.78 13.94
C PHE A 118 -45.27 3.42 14.22
N CYS A 119 -45.21 4.75 14.25
CA CYS A 119 -43.97 5.46 14.56
C CYS A 119 -43.51 5.22 16.01
N ILE A 120 -44.40 5.14 16.99
CA ILE A 120 -44.06 4.81 18.38
C ILE A 120 -43.48 3.40 18.44
N VAL A 121 -44.18 2.41 17.86
CA VAL A 121 -43.73 1.00 17.85
C VAL A 121 -42.42 0.87 17.09
N TYR A 122 -42.31 1.44 15.90
CA TYR A 122 -41.07 1.45 15.12
C TYR A 122 -39.92 2.07 15.90
N ASN A 123 -40.09 3.28 16.44
CA ASN A 123 -39.02 3.95 17.17
C ASN A 123 -38.71 3.25 18.49
N PHE A 124 -39.68 2.61 19.15
CA PHE A 124 -39.46 1.84 20.37
C PHE A 124 -38.70 0.54 20.08
N ILE A 125 -39.06 -0.15 18.99
CA ILE A 125 -38.33 -1.31 18.46
C ILE A 125 -36.89 -0.90 18.13
N MET A 126 -36.71 0.21 17.42
CA MET A 126 -35.37 0.73 17.11
C MET A 126 -34.61 1.15 18.38
N ALA A 127 -35.29 1.72 19.38
CA ALA A 127 -34.70 2.03 20.69
C ALA A 127 -34.21 0.76 21.38
N PHE A 128 -34.98 -0.32 21.31
CA PHE A 128 -34.65 -1.61 21.92
C PHE A 128 -33.48 -2.29 21.20
N PHE A 129 -33.54 -2.40 19.88
CA PHE A 129 -32.50 -3.04 19.07
C PHE A 129 -31.18 -2.26 19.06
N LEU A 130 -31.25 -0.93 18.94
CA LEU A 130 -30.07 -0.08 18.84
C LEU A 130 -29.61 0.46 20.21
N LYS A 131 -30.34 0.16 21.29
CA LYS A 131 -30.11 0.67 22.65
C LYS A 131 -29.90 2.19 22.71
N SER A 132 -30.56 2.91 21.79
CA SER A 132 -30.37 4.35 21.62
C SER A 132 -31.37 5.15 22.47
N LYS A 133 -30.83 5.98 23.37
CA LYS A 133 -31.64 6.87 24.23
C LYS A 133 -32.47 7.86 23.42
N SER A 134 -31.95 8.33 22.28
CA SER A 134 -32.66 9.26 21.39
C SER A 134 -33.98 8.68 20.89
N PHE A 135 -34.00 7.41 20.49
CA PHE A 135 -35.20 6.72 20.02
C PHE A 135 -36.19 6.45 21.15
N PHE A 136 -35.70 6.11 22.34
CA PHE A 136 -36.55 5.93 23.51
C PHE A 136 -37.21 7.25 23.92
N TYR A 137 -36.43 8.32 24.11
CA TYR A 137 -36.96 9.64 24.45
C TYR A 137 -37.91 10.16 23.38
N TYR A 138 -37.61 9.90 22.10
CA TYR A 138 -38.52 10.24 21.02
C TYR A 138 -39.83 9.45 21.08
N SER A 139 -39.78 8.14 21.35
CA SER A 139 -40.98 7.31 21.53
C SER A 139 -41.82 7.80 22.72
N CYS A 140 -41.20 8.11 23.85
CA CYS A 140 -41.89 8.71 25.00
C CYS A 140 -42.45 10.09 24.66
N TYR A 141 -41.74 10.92 23.92
CA TYR A 141 -42.25 12.19 23.40
C TYR A 141 -43.51 11.96 22.55
N LEU A 142 -43.49 11.00 21.62
CA LEU A 142 -44.65 10.65 20.79
C LEU A 142 -45.81 10.06 21.59
N ILE A 143 -45.54 9.29 22.64
CA ILE A 143 -46.56 8.84 23.59
C ILE A 143 -47.18 10.04 24.30
N GLY A 144 -46.37 11.03 24.71
CA GLY A 144 -46.86 12.28 25.28
C GLY A 144 -47.74 13.07 24.31
N VAL A 145 -47.32 13.21 23.05
CA VAL A 145 -48.12 13.82 21.98
C VAL A 145 -49.43 13.05 21.78
N THR A 146 -49.38 11.72 21.74
CA THR A 146 -50.55 10.86 21.54
C THR A 146 -51.52 10.98 22.71
N TRP A 147 -51.03 10.96 23.95
CA TRP A 147 -51.85 11.12 25.14
C TRP A 147 -52.51 12.50 25.17
N MET A 148 -51.74 13.56 24.94
CA MET A 148 -52.26 14.93 24.87
C MET A 148 -53.31 15.08 23.77
N THR A 149 -53.07 14.55 22.58
CA THR A 149 -54.00 14.64 21.44
C THR A 149 -55.24 13.76 21.63
N LEU A 150 -55.15 12.63 22.31
CA LEU A 150 -56.32 11.82 22.69
C LEU A 150 -57.24 12.58 23.65
N ILE A 151 -56.69 13.39 24.56
CA ILE A 151 -57.49 14.24 25.46
C ILE A 151 -58.07 15.42 24.68
N LEU A 152 -57.23 16.22 24.02
CA LEU A 152 -57.66 17.44 23.30
C LEU A 152 -58.63 17.18 22.15
N SER A 153 -58.59 15.98 21.54
CA SER A 153 -59.54 15.60 20.49
C SER A 153 -60.87 15.08 21.02
N GLY A 154 -61.00 14.81 22.33
CA GLY A 154 -62.16 14.16 22.95
C GLY A 154 -62.29 12.66 22.65
N ILE A 155 -61.41 12.10 21.80
CA ILE A 155 -61.46 10.69 21.35
C ILE A 155 -61.07 9.75 22.49
N GLY A 156 -60.06 10.10 23.27
CA GLY A 156 -59.57 9.26 24.37
C GLY A 156 -60.65 8.97 25.41
N ARG A 157 -61.46 9.97 25.74
CA ARG A 157 -62.55 9.79 26.71
C ARG A 157 -63.73 9.01 26.12
N SER A 158 -64.06 9.25 24.85
CA SER A 158 -65.19 8.60 24.20
C SER A 158 -64.95 7.13 23.87
N PHE A 159 -63.70 6.72 23.62
CA PHE A 159 -63.38 5.35 23.18
C PHE A 159 -62.42 4.56 24.08
N LEU A 160 -61.57 5.20 24.90
CA LEU A 160 -60.54 4.51 25.69
C LEU A 160 -60.82 4.50 27.19
N ILE A 161 -60.93 5.68 27.83
CA ILE A 161 -60.98 5.81 29.29
C ILE A 161 -62.07 6.82 29.72
N ASP A 162 -63.17 6.32 30.27
CA ASP A 162 -64.19 7.16 30.91
C ASP A 162 -63.77 7.55 32.34
N SER A 163 -62.97 8.62 32.44
CA SER A 163 -62.54 9.16 33.73
C SER A 163 -62.42 10.69 33.69
N VAL A 164 -63.01 11.35 34.70
CA VAL A 164 -62.87 12.80 34.90
C VAL A 164 -61.42 13.18 35.20
N TRP A 165 -60.68 12.30 35.90
CA TRP A 165 -59.26 12.50 36.14
C TRP A 165 -58.48 12.52 34.83
N PHE A 166 -58.78 11.59 33.90
CA PHE A 166 -58.07 11.48 32.62
C PHE A 166 -58.16 12.76 31.78
N SER A 167 -59.34 13.40 31.74
CA SER A 167 -59.52 14.65 30.99
C SER A 167 -58.97 15.90 31.68
N ASN A 168 -58.92 15.92 33.02
CA ASN A 168 -58.48 17.10 33.78
C ASN A 168 -57.02 16.99 34.22
N GLU A 169 -56.76 16.23 35.29
CA GLU A 169 -55.41 16.06 35.83
C GLU A 169 -54.50 15.30 34.85
N GLY A 170 -55.05 14.30 34.16
CA GLY A 170 -54.37 13.54 33.12
C GLY A 170 -53.88 14.43 31.97
N PHE A 171 -54.58 15.53 31.66
CA PHE A 171 -54.11 16.51 30.68
C PHE A 171 -52.84 17.23 31.14
N VAL A 172 -52.81 17.68 32.40
CA VAL A 172 -51.62 18.30 33.00
C VAL A 172 -50.45 17.31 32.99
N PHE A 173 -50.67 16.07 33.42
CA PHE A 173 -49.64 15.04 33.36
C PHE A 173 -49.15 14.78 31.94
N SER A 174 -50.05 14.74 30.95
CA SER A 174 -49.67 14.56 29.54
C SER A 174 -48.78 15.70 29.04
N LEU A 175 -49.04 16.94 29.45
CA LEU A 175 -48.23 18.11 29.12
C LEU A 175 -46.85 18.06 29.80
N ILE A 176 -46.80 17.72 31.09
CA ILE A 176 -45.53 17.58 31.82
C ILE A 176 -44.69 16.47 31.17
N PHE A 177 -45.30 15.33 30.90
CA PHE A 177 -44.66 14.20 30.25
C PHE A 177 -44.15 14.57 28.85
N PHE A 178 -44.98 15.24 28.06
CA PHE A 178 -44.61 15.77 26.75
C PHE A 178 -43.40 16.70 26.84
N PHE A 179 -43.42 17.72 27.70
CA PHE A 179 -42.33 18.69 27.79
C PHE A 179 -41.04 18.10 28.37
N PHE A 180 -41.16 17.17 29.32
CA PHE A 180 -40.02 16.47 29.90
C PHE A 180 -39.28 15.67 28.83
N PHE A 181 -40.00 14.81 28.10
CA PHE A 181 -39.40 13.99 27.05
C PHE A 181 -39.05 14.79 25.80
N TYR A 182 -39.76 15.88 25.52
CA TYR A 182 -39.37 16.86 24.50
C TYR A 182 -37.97 17.41 24.79
N LEU A 183 -37.72 17.94 25.99
CA LEU A 183 -36.40 18.49 26.32
C LEU A 183 -35.30 17.43 26.37
N LEU A 184 -35.59 16.23 26.89
CA LEU A 184 -34.65 15.11 26.85
C LEU A 184 -34.31 14.73 25.41
N PHE A 185 -35.33 14.60 24.55
CA PHE A 185 -35.15 14.30 23.14
C PHE A 185 -34.33 15.40 22.44
N THR A 186 -34.68 16.68 22.60
CA THR A 186 -33.96 17.79 21.96
C THR A 186 -32.50 17.86 22.40
N LYS A 187 -32.25 17.69 23.71
CA LYS A 187 -30.90 17.67 24.29
C LYS A 187 -30.04 16.58 23.64
N GLU A 188 -30.60 15.38 23.48
CA GLU A 188 -29.91 14.22 22.92
C GLU A 188 -29.77 14.32 21.38
N PHE A 189 -30.85 14.65 20.69
CA PHE A 189 -30.93 14.74 19.23
C PHE A 189 -29.99 15.81 18.65
N LEU A 190 -29.87 16.95 19.33
CA LEU A 190 -28.93 18.01 18.92
C LEU A 190 -27.52 17.83 19.52
N SER A 191 -27.30 16.79 20.33
CA SER A 191 -26.04 16.52 21.05
C SER A 191 -25.52 17.75 21.80
N VAL A 192 -26.41 18.44 22.51
CA VAL A 192 -26.13 19.75 23.13
C VAL A 192 -24.97 19.65 24.12
N GLY A 193 -24.86 18.53 24.84
CA GLY A 193 -23.84 18.31 25.86
C GLY A 193 -22.41 18.30 25.32
N GLU A 194 -22.21 17.81 24.09
CA GLU A 194 -20.90 17.76 23.44
C GLU A 194 -20.52 19.09 22.79
N LYS A 195 -21.53 19.86 22.36
CA LYS A 195 -21.32 21.06 21.53
C LYS A 195 -21.25 22.36 22.33
N ASN A 196 -21.98 22.48 23.44
CA ASN A 196 -22.00 23.71 24.22
C ASN A 196 -22.49 23.51 25.68
N GLU A 197 -21.58 23.75 26.63
CA GLU A 197 -21.85 23.55 28.06
C GLU A 197 -22.90 24.53 28.63
N LYS A 198 -22.98 25.77 28.12
CA LYS A 198 -23.96 26.76 28.62
C LYS A 198 -25.39 26.33 28.32
N PHE A 199 -25.63 25.84 27.10
CA PHE A 199 -26.93 25.28 26.74
C PHE A 199 -27.21 23.99 27.52
N LEU A 200 -26.22 23.13 27.73
CA LEU A 200 -26.39 21.92 28.56
C LEU A 200 -26.86 22.26 29.98
N LYS A 201 -26.25 23.25 30.64
CA LYS A 201 -26.66 23.71 31.98
C LYS A 201 -28.10 24.21 31.99
N TYR A 202 -28.52 24.92 30.94
CA TYR A 202 -29.91 25.34 30.77
C TYR A 202 -30.86 24.13 30.67
N TYR A 203 -30.62 23.19 29.75
CA TYR A 203 -31.47 22.01 29.60
C TYR A 203 -31.56 21.18 30.89
N ASN A 204 -30.45 21.01 31.62
CA ASN A 204 -30.46 20.30 32.90
C ASN A 204 -31.27 21.03 33.98
N ARG A 205 -31.15 22.37 34.08
CA ARG A 205 -31.97 23.18 35.00
C ARG A 205 -33.45 23.12 34.64
N SER A 206 -33.76 23.26 33.35
CA SER A 206 -35.11 23.10 32.80
C SER A 206 -35.71 21.74 33.14
N LEU A 207 -34.97 20.64 32.93
CA LEU A 207 -35.41 19.28 33.29
C LEU A 207 -35.62 19.11 34.80
N LEU A 208 -34.77 19.71 35.63
CA LEU A 208 -34.95 19.71 37.08
C LEU A 208 -36.22 20.50 37.49
N CYS A 209 -36.48 21.65 36.88
CA CYS A 209 -37.69 22.43 37.11
C CYS A 209 -38.96 21.65 36.71
N ILE A 210 -38.98 21.00 35.54
CA ILE A 210 -40.12 20.15 35.14
C ILE A 210 -40.26 18.94 36.06
N GLY A 211 -39.15 18.32 36.45
CA GLY A 211 -39.16 17.20 37.38
C GLY A 211 -39.77 17.57 38.73
N LEU A 212 -39.38 18.71 39.30
CA LEU A 212 -39.99 19.27 40.51
C LEU A 212 -41.48 19.58 40.30
N PHE A 213 -41.83 20.11 39.12
CA PHE A 213 -43.22 20.40 38.78
C PHE A 213 -44.07 19.12 38.72
N LEU A 214 -43.53 17.98 38.24
CA LEU A 214 -44.22 16.69 38.28
C LEU A 214 -44.58 16.25 39.71
N PHE A 215 -43.71 16.51 40.68
CA PHE A 215 -43.96 16.18 42.09
C PHE A 215 -44.97 17.12 42.75
N ILE A 216 -44.97 18.39 42.36
CA ILE A 216 -45.84 19.42 42.94
C ILE A 216 -47.24 19.39 42.30
N ALA A 217 -47.34 19.03 41.02
CA ALA A 217 -48.58 19.08 40.23
C ALA A 217 -49.80 18.40 40.88
N PRO A 218 -49.71 17.20 41.51
CA PRO A 218 -50.86 16.57 42.18
C PRO A 218 -51.46 17.40 43.31
N PHE A 219 -50.68 18.33 43.90
CA PHE A 219 -51.05 19.11 45.08
C PHE A 219 -51.51 20.53 44.73
N VAL A 220 -51.45 20.92 43.45
CA VAL A 220 -51.78 22.26 42.97
C VAL A 220 -53.08 22.20 42.17
N PRO A 221 -54.01 23.16 42.34
CA PRO A 221 -55.24 23.15 41.55
C PRO A 221 -54.99 23.28 40.04
N LEU A 222 -55.78 22.56 39.23
CA LEU A 222 -55.71 22.49 37.77
C LEU A 222 -55.42 23.85 37.07
N THR A 223 -56.11 24.92 37.47
CA THR A 223 -55.94 26.25 36.87
C THR A 223 -54.55 26.84 37.09
N TYR A 224 -53.97 26.63 38.27
CA TYR A 224 -52.60 27.08 38.57
C TYR A 224 -51.57 26.21 37.86
N ASN A 225 -51.81 24.89 37.78
CA ASN A 225 -50.96 23.99 37.01
C ASN A 225 -50.87 24.38 35.53
N LEU A 226 -52.01 24.68 34.90
CA LEU A 226 -52.06 25.10 33.49
C LEU A 226 -51.36 26.45 33.26
N ASN A 227 -51.45 27.40 34.19
CA ASN A 227 -50.74 28.67 34.08
C ASN A 227 -49.23 28.51 34.26
N LEU A 228 -48.80 27.73 35.25
CA LEU A 228 -47.39 27.46 35.52
C LEU A 228 -46.73 26.72 34.37
N ILE A 229 -47.40 25.70 33.81
CA ILE A 229 -46.86 24.95 32.68
C ILE A 229 -46.80 25.80 31.41
N THR A 230 -47.77 26.68 31.17
CA THR A 230 -47.74 27.61 30.03
C THR A 230 -46.61 28.63 30.17
N PHE A 231 -46.44 29.20 31.35
CA PHE A 231 -45.34 30.12 31.66
C PHE A 231 -43.97 29.47 31.47
N TYR A 232 -43.86 28.18 31.76
CA TYR A 232 -42.64 27.40 31.56
C TYR A 232 -42.43 26.94 30.09
N ALA A 233 -43.51 26.57 29.41
CA ALA A 233 -43.48 26.01 28.05
C ALA A 233 -42.97 27.02 27.02
N VAL A 234 -43.42 28.28 27.10
CA VAL A 234 -43.07 29.31 26.10
C VAL A 234 -41.56 29.60 26.06
N PRO A 235 -40.88 29.88 27.19
CA PRO A 235 -39.42 30.03 27.23
C PRO A 235 -38.70 28.75 26.78
N SER A 236 -39.21 27.57 27.17
CA SER A 236 -38.61 26.29 26.80
C SER A 236 -38.62 26.05 25.29
N ILE A 237 -39.73 26.32 24.61
CA ILE A 237 -39.85 26.22 23.15
C ILE A 237 -38.99 27.29 22.45
N GLY A 238 -38.97 28.52 22.97
CA GLY A 238 -38.16 29.60 22.39
C GLY A 238 -36.65 29.32 22.47
N THR A 239 -36.20 28.80 23.61
CA THR A 239 -34.79 28.45 23.83
C THR A 239 -34.38 27.21 23.02
N THR A 240 -35.22 26.19 22.90
CA THR A 240 -34.91 25.04 22.04
C THR A 240 -34.79 25.47 20.57
N PHE A 241 -35.70 26.32 20.09
CA PHE A 241 -35.62 26.87 18.74
C PHE A 241 -34.37 27.72 18.54
N PHE A 242 -33.99 28.55 19.51
CA PHE A 242 -32.74 29.30 19.50
C PHE A 242 -31.50 28.40 19.50
N THR A 243 -31.50 27.32 20.29
CA THR A 243 -30.38 26.36 20.29
C THR A 243 -30.25 25.65 18.95
N ALA A 244 -31.38 25.28 18.32
CA ALA A 244 -31.39 24.62 17.02
C ALA A 244 -30.96 25.57 15.90
N THR A 245 -31.38 26.83 15.92
CA THR A 245 -30.93 27.85 14.95
C THR A 245 -29.45 28.20 15.12
N TYR A 246 -28.95 28.23 16.36
CA TYR A 246 -27.52 28.42 16.64
C TYR A 246 -26.65 27.31 16.01
N PHE A 247 -27.10 26.05 16.02
CA PHE A 247 -26.39 24.93 15.41
C PHE A 247 -26.68 24.73 13.90
N PHE A 248 -27.61 25.49 13.33
CA PHE A 248 -28.14 25.31 11.97
C PHE A 248 -27.06 25.27 10.87
N LYS A 249 -26.05 26.13 10.95
CA LYS A 249 -24.96 26.18 9.95
C LYS A 249 -24.04 24.96 10.01
N LYS A 250 -23.79 24.43 11.22
CA LYS A 250 -22.77 23.40 11.46
C LYS A 250 -23.32 21.98 11.43
N ASP A 251 -24.62 21.81 11.67
CA ASP A 251 -25.21 20.50 11.88
C ASP A 251 -26.45 20.26 11.00
N ARG A 252 -26.44 19.15 10.27
CA ARG A 252 -27.57 18.72 9.43
C ARG A 252 -28.78 18.31 10.27
N ALA A 253 -28.57 17.69 11.44
CA ALA A 253 -29.65 17.32 12.35
C ALA A 253 -30.40 18.56 12.84
N ALA A 254 -29.68 19.63 13.17
CA ALA A 254 -30.28 20.90 13.57
C ALA A 254 -31.16 21.53 12.48
N ARG A 255 -30.78 21.42 11.20
CA ARG A 255 -31.61 21.92 10.08
C ARG A 255 -32.92 21.15 9.94
N LEU A 256 -32.84 19.82 9.96
CA LEU A 256 -34.03 18.96 9.91
C LEU A 256 -34.96 19.23 11.10
N TYR A 257 -34.39 19.44 12.29
CA TYR A 257 -35.13 19.78 13.48
C TYR A 257 -35.88 21.11 13.36
N VAL A 258 -35.19 22.20 12.97
CA VAL A 258 -35.83 23.52 12.79
C VAL A 258 -36.97 23.45 11.78
N PHE A 259 -36.76 22.76 10.65
CA PHE A 259 -37.77 22.61 9.62
C PHE A 259 -39.00 21.82 10.11
N ALA A 260 -38.78 20.69 10.79
CA ALA A 260 -39.86 19.84 11.30
C ALA A 260 -40.74 20.58 12.33
N PHE A 261 -40.12 21.32 13.26
CA PHE A 261 -40.86 22.08 14.28
C PHE A 261 -41.53 23.34 13.74
N PHE A 262 -40.98 23.97 12.71
CA PHE A 262 -41.60 25.13 12.06
C PHE A 262 -42.98 24.81 11.47
N ILE A 263 -43.14 23.61 10.88
CA ILE A 263 -44.42 23.15 10.32
C ILE A 263 -45.48 23.01 11.41
N VAL A 264 -45.13 22.40 12.56
CA VAL A 264 -46.05 22.24 13.70
C VAL A 264 -46.41 23.58 14.32
N LEU A 265 -45.43 24.47 14.50
CA LEU A 265 -45.66 25.82 15.03
C LEU A 265 -46.64 26.60 14.15
N THR A 266 -46.49 26.51 12.83
CA THR A 266 -47.42 27.13 11.89
C THR A 266 -48.84 26.61 12.08
N GLY A 267 -49.03 25.28 12.15
CA GLY A 267 -50.33 24.68 12.43
C GLY A 267 -50.93 25.11 13.79
N GLY A 268 -50.10 25.22 14.82
CA GLY A 268 -50.51 25.70 16.15
C GLY A 268 -50.97 27.16 16.15
N VAL A 269 -50.31 28.04 15.38
CA VAL A 269 -50.74 29.44 15.20
C VAL A 269 -52.12 29.50 14.54
N PHE A 270 -52.33 28.79 13.43
CA PHE A 270 -53.64 28.77 12.76
C PHE A 270 -54.75 28.20 13.65
N LYS A 271 -54.47 27.13 14.40
CA LYS A 271 -55.43 26.57 15.37
C LYS A 271 -55.76 27.59 16.47
N SER A 272 -54.76 28.30 16.98
CA SER A 272 -54.96 29.34 18.00
C SER A 272 -55.82 30.50 17.47
N LEU A 273 -55.53 30.99 16.25
CA LEU A 273 -56.33 32.04 15.60
C LEU A 273 -57.79 31.60 15.40
N GLY A 274 -58.03 30.33 15.06
CA GLY A 274 -59.36 29.74 15.02
C GLY A 274 -60.05 29.69 16.38
N SER A 275 -59.34 29.29 17.44
CA SER A 275 -59.87 29.24 18.81
C SER A 275 -60.21 30.62 19.37
N PHE A 276 -59.50 31.68 18.96
CA PHE A 276 -59.84 33.07 19.30
C PHE A 276 -60.99 33.64 18.44
N GLY A 277 -61.48 32.89 17.45
CA GLY A 277 -62.55 33.32 16.55
C GLY A 277 -62.11 34.32 15.50
N LEU A 278 -60.80 34.51 15.29
CA LEU A 278 -60.25 35.40 14.25
C LEU A 278 -60.36 34.79 12.84
N ILE A 279 -60.40 33.46 12.76
CA ILE A 279 -60.57 32.71 11.52
C ILE A 279 -61.69 31.68 11.74
N ALA A 280 -62.50 31.43 10.70
CA ALA A 280 -63.58 30.45 10.79
C ALA A 280 -63.02 29.03 11.10
N PRO A 281 -63.58 28.30 12.08
CA PRO A 281 -63.17 26.93 12.41
C PRO A 281 -63.62 25.98 11.29
N THR A 282 -62.78 25.81 10.28
CA THR A 282 -62.96 24.81 9.21
C THR A 282 -62.30 23.50 9.62
N PHE A 283 -62.75 22.39 9.02
CA PHE A 283 -62.11 21.08 9.21
C PHE A 283 -60.60 21.13 8.94
N THR A 284 -60.17 21.85 7.90
CA THR A 284 -58.76 22.02 7.56
C THR A 284 -57.96 22.69 8.68
N ILE A 285 -58.47 23.79 9.26
CA ILE A 285 -57.80 24.49 10.36
C ILE A 285 -57.76 23.63 11.62
N GLU A 286 -58.82 22.86 11.88
CA GLU A 286 -58.86 21.92 13.01
C GLU A 286 -57.81 20.81 12.87
N VAL A 287 -57.59 20.34 11.64
CA VAL A 287 -56.69 19.21 11.33
C VAL A 287 -55.23 19.63 11.12
N MET A 288 -54.97 20.90 10.78
CA MET A 288 -53.66 21.40 10.35
C MET A 288 -52.51 21.13 11.35
N ILE A 289 -52.77 21.28 12.65
CA ILE A 289 -51.77 20.97 13.69
C ILE A 289 -51.41 19.47 13.72
N PHE A 290 -52.40 18.59 13.51
CA PHE A 290 -52.20 17.14 13.49
C PHE A 290 -51.44 16.69 12.22
N LEU A 291 -51.74 17.29 11.07
CA LEU A 291 -50.95 17.09 9.85
C LEU A 291 -49.50 17.56 10.04
N GLY A 292 -49.30 18.69 10.72
CA GLY A 292 -47.98 19.17 11.09
C GLY A 292 -47.21 18.14 11.91
N PHE A 293 -47.86 17.51 12.90
CA PHE A 293 -47.27 16.42 13.67
C PHE A 293 -46.91 15.21 12.80
N ILE A 294 -47.77 14.78 11.86
CA ILE A 294 -47.43 13.65 10.95
C ILE A 294 -46.15 13.95 10.15
N ILE A 295 -46.08 15.14 9.56
CA ILE A 295 -44.94 15.55 8.73
C ILE A 295 -43.67 15.66 9.59
N GLN A 296 -43.77 16.30 10.74
CA GLN A 296 -42.67 16.41 11.70
C GLN A 296 -42.16 15.03 12.11
N VAL A 297 -43.07 14.11 12.43
CA VAL A 297 -42.71 12.77 12.90
C VAL A 297 -41.94 12.01 11.84
N THR A 298 -42.38 12.12 10.59
CA THR A 298 -41.71 11.52 9.44
C THR A 298 -40.30 12.09 9.26
N ILE A 299 -40.15 13.42 9.26
CA ILE A 299 -38.85 14.09 9.07
C ILE A 299 -37.87 13.75 10.19
N LEU A 300 -38.32 13.79 11.45
CA LEU A 300 -37.45 13.47 12.60
C LEU A 300 -37.07 11.99 12.65
N SER A 301 -37.95 11.09 12.19
CA SER A 301 -37.63 9.65 12.07
C SER A 301 -36.52 9.41 11.04
N PHE A 302 -36.53 10.13 9.90
CA PHE A 302 -35.41 10.11 8.95
C PHE A 302 -34.14 10.73 9.55
N GLY A 303 -34.26 11.85 10.26
CA GLY A 303 -33.11 12.49 10.91
C GLY A 303 -32.44 11.58 11.96
N LEU A 304 -33.23 10.81 12.70
CA LEU A 304 -32.75 9.82 13.65
C LEU A 304 -32.03 8.64 12.95
N ALA A 305 -32.55 8.17 11.82
CA ALA A 305 -31.91 7.14 11.01
C ALA A 305 -30.55 7.60 10.44
N ASP A 306 -30.45 8.84 9.97
CA ASP A 306 -29.19 9.45 9.52
C ASP A 306 -28.16 9.53 10.65
N ILE A 307 -28.59 9.91 11.87
CA ILE A 307 -27.71 9.96 13.06
C ILE A 307 -27.18 8.55 13.38
N ILE A 308 -28.04 7.53 13.36
CA ILE A 308 -27.59 6.13 13.57
C ILE A 308 -26.63 5.72 12.47
N ASN A 309 -26.93 5.94 11.19
CA ASN A 309 -26.05 5.52 10.11
C ASN A 309 -24.66 6.17 10.23
N SER A 310 -24.61 7.43 10.68
CA SER A 310 -23.35 8.09 11.00
C SER A 310 -22.65 7.47 12.22
N LEU A 311 -23.39 7.11 13.27
CA LEU A 311 -22.85 6.42 14.45
C LEU A 311 -22.39 4.98 14.13
N LEU A 312 -23.11 4.26 13.27
CA LEU A 312 -22.74 2.93 12.76
C LEU A 312 -21.45 3.05 11.95
N GLN A 313 -21.34 4.02 11.03
CA GLN A 313 -20.08 4.25 10.33
C GLN A 313 -18.91 4.60 11.27
N LYS A 314 -19.16 5.36 12.33
CA LYS A 314 -18.14 5.67 13.35
C LYS A 314 -17.76 4.44 14.18
N THR A 315 -18.73 3.62 14.57
CA THR A 315 -18.51 2.39 15.35
C THR A 315 -17.82 1.33 14.50
N THR A 316 -18.19 1.13 13.23
CA THR A 316 -17.46 0.24 12.31
C THR A 316 -16.03 0.71 12.07
N ARG A 317 -15.78 2.03 11.98
CA ARG A 317 -14.41 2.57 11.93
C ARG A 317 -13.67 2.31 13.24
N ALA A 318 -14.33 2.49 14.38
CA ALA A 318 -13.76 2.22 15.69
C ALA A 318 -13.48 0.72 15.88
N GLU A 319 -14.35 -0.18 15.43
CA GLU A 319 -14.16 -1.63 15.42
C GLU A 319 -13.03 -2.03 14.50
N LYS A 320 -12.86 -1.37 13.34
CA LYS A 320 -11.70 -1.59 12.46
C LYS A 320 -10.41 -1.18 13.16
N ILE A 321 -10.39 -0.03 13.83
CA ILE A 321 -9.26 0.43 14.64
C ILE A 321 -9.02 -0.50 15.84
N LEU A 322 -10.07 -0.97 16.50
CA LEU A 322 -9.98 -1.84 17.66
C LEU A 322 -9.56 -3.25 17.25
N LYS A 323 -9.94 -3.70 16.06
CA LYS A 323 -9.42 -4.92 15.43
C LYS A 323 -7.96 -4.76 15.03
N ASP A 324 -7.55 -3.60 14.50
CA ASP A 324 -6.14 -3.30 14.24
C ASP A 324 -5.34 -3.23 15.55
N ILE A 325 -5.90 -2.63 16.62
CA ILE A 325 -5.29 -2.61 17.95
C ILE A 325 -5.28 -4.00 18.55
N ASN A 326 -6.34 -4.80 18.44
CA ASN A 326 -6.40 -6.16 18.97
C ASN A 326 -5.45 -7.07 18.19
N ASN A 327 -5.33 -6.92 16.87
CA ASN A 327 -4.29 -7.57 16.08
C ASN A 327 -2.91 -7.11 16.54
N GLN A 328 -2.71 -5.82 16.85
CA GLN A 328 -1.46 -5.31 17.43
C GLN A 328 -1.23 -5.80 18.86
N LEU A 329 -2.27 -6.09 19.64
CA LEU A 329 -2.20 -6.52 21.02
C LEU A 329 -2.03 -8.04 21.10
N GLU A 330 -2.64 -8.79 20.18
CA GLU A 330 -2.34 -10.19 19.90
C GLU A 330 -0.94 -10.32 19.34
N LEU A 331 -0.49 -9.43 18.44
CA LEU A 331 0.91 -9.33 18.03
C LEU A 331 1.79 -8.97 19.21
N ARG A 332 1.37 -8.11 20.14
CA ARG A 332 2.17 -7.73 21.32
C ARG A 332 2.17 -8.81 22.41
N VAL A 333 1.08 -9.54 22.61
CA VAL A 333 0.97 -10.69 23.51
C VAL A 333 1.71 -11.87 22.91
N PHE A 334 1.59 -12.09 21.60
CA PHE A 334 2.44 -13.01 20.85
C PHE A 334 3.89 -12.58 20.96
N GLU A 335 4.26 -11.31 20.75
CA GLU A 335 5.61 -10.78 20.94
C GLU A 335 6.05 -10.82 22.41
N ARG A 336 5.17 -10.76 23.40
CA ARG A 336 5.53 -10.81 24.84
C ARG A 336 5.68 -12.23 25.33
N THR A 337 4.82 -13.13 24.86
CA THR A 337 4.88 -14.58 25.12
C THR A 337 6.03 -15.17 24.33
N LYS A 338 6.20 -14.77 23.06
CA LYS A 338 7.41 -14.96 22.25
C LYS A 338 8.58 -14.22 22.86
N SER A 339 8.48 -13.07 23.53
CA SER A 339 9.62 -12.43 24.20
C SER A 339 9.98 -13.11 25.51
N LEU A 340 9.04 -13.78 26.20
CA LEU A 340 9.29 -14.56 27.41
C LEU A 340 9.83 -15.94 27.06
N GLN A 341 9.27 -16.54 26.02
CA GLN A 341 9.75 -17.76 25.40
C GLN A 341 11.10 -17.49 24.74
N GLU A 342 11.26 -16.44 23.94
CA GLU A 342 12.54 -15.87 23.49
C GLU A 342 13.35 -15.38 24.66
N SER A 343 12.87 -15.05 25.87
CA SER A 343 13.75 -14.68 26.98
C SER A 343 14.28 -15.93 27.68
N MET A 344 13.50 -17.00 27.79
CA MET A 344 13.94 -18.32 28.27
C MET A 344 14.80 -19.03 27.21
N GLU A 345 14.43 -18.88 25.94
CA GLU A 345 15.14 -19.32 24.76
C GLU A 345 16.30 -18.38 24.48
N ASN A 346 16.29 -17.10 24.88
CA ASN A 346 17.46 -16.21 24.89
C ASN A 346 18.33 -16.54 26.09
N ILE A 347 17.82 -16.94 27.26
CA ILE A 347 18.69 -17.40 28.34
C ILE A 347 19.34 -18.72 27.93
N ASN A 348 18.58 -19.67 27.38
CA ASN A 348 19.12 -20.90 26.82
C ASN A 348 20.01 -20.62 25.61
N GLN A 349 19.65 -19.72 24.69
CA GLN A 349 20.47 -19.31 23.56
C GLN A 349 21.68 -18.50 24.02
N LEU A 350 21.62 -17.68 25.06
CA LEU A 350 22.76 -16.96 25.64
C LEU A 350 23.71 -17.99 26.26
N LEU A 351 23.20 -18.95 27.04
CA LEU A 351 23.96 -20.08 27.57
C LEU A 351 24.52 -20.98 26.45
N ASN A 352 23.80 -21.15 25.34
CA ASN A 352 24.21 -21.96 24.18
C ASN A 352 25.12 -21.18 23.18
N ASN A 353 25.08 -19.84 23.21
CA ASN A 353 25.90 -18.94 22.38
C ASN A 353 27.19 -18.55 23.10
N ILE A 354 27.26 -18.69 24.42
CA ILE A 354 28.53 -18.71 25.12
C ILE A 354 29.20 -20.04 24.75
N LYS A 355 30.38 -19.98 24.11
CA LYS A 355 31.20 -21.16 23.72
C LYS A 355 31.82 -21.88 24.93
N GLN A 356 31.10 -21.88 26.05
CA GLN A 356 31.52 -22.47 27.29
C GLN A 356 30.34 -23.32 27.80
N GLY A 357 30.62 -24.55 28.21
CA GLY A 357 29.65 -25.38 28.88
C GLY A 357 29.34 -24.80 30.25
N ILE A 358 28.16 -24.20 30.39
CA ILE A 358 27.66 -23.65 31.65
C ILE A 358 26.56 -24.54 32.19
N PHE A 359 26.65 -24.91 33.47
CA PHE A 359 25.65 -25.69 34.16
C PHE A 359 25.68 -25.45 35.67
N LEU A 360 24.56 -25.74 36.33
CA LEU A 360 24.41 -25.59 37.78
C LEU A 360 24.57 -26.94 38.46
N VAL A 361 25.23 -26.95 39.61
CA VAL A 361 25.35 -28.13 40.46
C VAL A 361 24.69 -27.85 41.80
N ASP A 362 23.82 -28.78 42.20
CA ASP A 362 23.11 -28.72 43.47
C ASP A 362 23.93 -29.32 44.62
N GLN A 363 23.42 -29.18 45.85
CA GLN A 363 24.02 -29.74 47.07
C GLN A 363 24.19 -31.27 47.06
N ASN A 364 23.55 -31.99 46.14
CA ASN A 364 23.69 -33.44 45.98
C ASN A 364 24.72 -33.81 44.89
N ASN A 365 25.50 -32.83 44.41
CA ASN A 365 26.45 -32.96 43.30
C ASN A 365 25.80 -33.31 41.95
N LYS A 366 24.50 -33.06 41.80
CA LYS A 366 23.77 -33.30 40.55
C LYS A 366 23.70 -32.05 39.70
N ILE A 367 23.83 -32.26 38.40
CA ILE A 367 23.74 -31.19 37.41
C ILE A 367 22.26 -30.85 37.15
N ALA A 368 21.85 -29.63 37.47
CA ALA A 368 20.48 -29.12 37.37
C ALA A 368 20.29 -28.15 36.19
N SER A 369 19.06 -28.10 35.64
CA SER A 369 18.68 -27.23 34.53
C SER A 369 18.66 -25.75 34.94
N PRO A 370 19.03 -24.79 34.05
CA PRO A 370 19.38 -24.97 32.64
C PRO A 370 20.83 -25.43 32.41
N VAL A 371 21.03 -26.39 31.50
CA VAL A 371 22.34 -26.89 31.05
C VAL A 371 22.61 -26.38 29.63
N SER A 372 23.75 -25.73 29.41
CA SER A 372 24.14 -25.25 28.07
C SER A 372 24.31 -26.42 27.10
N THR A 373 23.76 -26.32 25.89
CA THR A 373 23.93 -27.34 24.83
C THR A 373 25.38 -27.53 24.42
N PHE A 374 26.25 -26.53 24.64
CA PHE A 374 27.68 -26.62 24.34
C PHE A 374 28.41 -27.63 25.25
N THR A 375 27.85 -27.94 26.42
CA THR A 375 28.36 -29.05 27.26
C THR A 375 28.31 -30.39 26.51
N LYS A 376 27.30 -30.62 25.67
CA LYS A 376 27.17 -31.83 24.86
C LYS A 376 28.23 -31.91 23.76
N GLU A 377 28.76 -30.77 23.32
CA GLU A 377 29.81 -30.68 22.30
C GLU A 377 31.21 -30.80 22.91
N ILE A 378 31.42 -30.20 24.09
CA ILE A 378 32.66 -30.34 24.87
C ILE A 378 32.81 -31.79 25.34
N PHE A 379 31.78 -32.36 25.97
CA PHE A 379 31.85 -33.64 26.69
C PHE A 379 31.27 -34.85 25.93
N GLU A 380 30.61 -34.65 24.78
CA GLU A 380 29.97 -35.70 23.94
C GLU A 380 28.90 -36.54 24.66
N GLU A 381 28.28 -35.99 25.71
CA GLU A 381 27.27 -36.67 26.53
C GLU A 381 26.25 -35.67 27.09
N ASP A 382 25.02 -36.13 27.32
CA ASP A 382 23.98 -35.34 28.02
C ASP A 382 24.19 -35.42 29.53
N LEU A 383 24.31 -34.27 30.19
CA LEU A 383 24.77 -34.15 31.58
C LEU A 383 23.64 -33.95 32.59
N GLU A 384 22.42 -33.65 32.14
CA GLU A 384 21.32 -33.29 33.04
C GLU A 384 20.97 -34.42 34.02
N ASN A 385 20.80 -34.08 35.30
CA ASN A 385 20.54 -34.98 36.44
C ASN A 385 21.62 -36.03 36.76
N LYS A 386 22.83 -35.92 36.18
CA LYS A 386 23.96 -36.81 36.49
C LYS A 386 24.90 -36.23 37.54
N ASP A 387 25.67 -37.10 38.18
CA ASP A 387 26.71 -36.71 39.15
C ASP A 387 27.95 -36.17 38.43
N ILE A 388 28.50 -35.06 38.94
CA ILE A 388 29.62 -34.36 38.31
C ILE A 388 30.97 -35.11 38.37
N PHE A 389 31.22 -35.89 39.43
CA PHE A 389 32.49 -36.60 39.60
C PHE A 389 32.57 -37.86 38.74
N GLU A 390 31.42 -38.46 38.42
CA GLU A 390 31.33 -39.62 37.53
C GLU A 390 31.33 -39.24 36.04
N THR A 391 31.06 -37.98 35.72
CA THR A 391 30.92 -37.50 34.32
C THR A 391 32.07 -36.63 33.86
N ILE A 392 32.27 -35.44 34.46
CA ILE A 392 33.24 -34.43 33.99
C ILE A 392 34.65 -34.73 34.52
N PHE A 393 34.74 -35.15 35.78
CA PHE A 393 36.01 -35.40 36.47
C PHE A 393 36.41 -36.88 36.49
N LYS A 394 35.83 -37.70 35.62
CA LYS A 394 36.05 -39.15 35.56
C LYS A 394 37.50 -39.53 35.24
N ASP A 395 38.20 -38.69 34.47
CA ASP A 395 39.54 -38.94 33.93
C ASP A 395 40.65 -38.38 34.84
N MET A 396 40.30 -37.68 35.94
CA MET A 396 41.27 -37.31 36.96
C MET A 396 41.71 -38.55 37.75
N ASP A 397 42.99 -38.56 38.14
CA ASP A 397 43.52 -39.65 38.96
C ASP A 397 42.88 -39.62 40.36
N LYS A 398 42.02 -40.61 40.62
CA LYS A 398 41.28 -40.74 41.89
C LYS A 398 42.17 -41.00 43.11
N LYS A 399 43.43 -41.39 42.90
CA LYS A 399 44.44 -41.55 43.98
C LYS A 399 45.29 -40.30 44.19
N SER A 400 45.18 -39.30 43.32
CA SER A 400 45.90 -38.04 43.46
C SER A 400 45.39 -37.26 44.67
N ARG A 401 46.33 -36.56 45.32
CA ARG A 401 46.03 -35.66 46.45
C ARG A 401 45.07 -34.54 46.02
N GLU A 402 45.24 -34.04 44.80
CA GLU A 402 44.43 -32.98 44.18
C GLU A 402 42.95 -33.36 44.06
N TYR A 403 42.65 -34.60 43.61
CA TYR A 403 41.27 -35.10 43.54
C TYR A 403 40.61 -35.23 44.93
N GLY A 404 41.37 -35.71 45.92
CA GLY A 404 40.90 -35.87 47.29
C GLY A 404 40.59 -34.54 47.99
N GLU A 405 41.49 -33.56 47.84
CA GLU A 405 41.31 -32.21 48.38
C GLU A 405 40.14 -31.49 47.71
N PHE A 406 40.01 -31.59 46.38
CA PHE A 406 38.88 -31.00 45.65
C PHE A 406 37.51 -31.55 46.09
N LYS A 407 37.39 -32.88 46.21
CA LYS A 407 36.14 -33.53 46.61
C LYS A 407 35.73 -33.17 48.04
N PHE A 408 36.69 -33.04 48.95
CA PHE A 408 36.45 -32.60 50.32
C PHE A 408 36.00 -31.12 50.36
N SER A 409 36.72 -30.24 49.67
CA SER A 409 36.43 -28.81 49.67
C SER A 409 35.05 -28.47 49.11
N ILE A 410 34.59 -29.11 48.03
CA ILE A 410 33.22 -28.92 47.49
C ILE A 410 32.14 -29.27 48.54
N SER A 411 32.32 -30.36 49.28
CA SER A 411 31.32 -30.83 50.25
C SER A 411 31.14 -29.89 51.44
N CYS A 412 32.11 -29.03 51.70
CA CYS A 412 32.14 -28.11 52.84
C CYS A 412 31.66 -26.68 52.51
N VAL A 413 31.28 -26.41 51.26
CA VAL A 413 30.97 -25.05 50.76
C VAL A 413 29.46 -24.81 50.58
N TYR A 414 28.65 -25.84 50.33
CA TYR A 414 27.19 -25.69 50.22
C TYR A 414 26.53 -25.32 51.56
N ASN A 415 25.50 -24.47 51.50
CA ASN A 415 24.78 -23.92 52.67
C ASN A 415 25.68 -23.14 53.65
N GLN A 416 26.80 -22.60 53.18
CA GLN A 416 27.70 -21.74 53.96
C GLN A 416 27.75 -20.33 53.36
N ASP A 417 28.39 -19.42 54.07
CA ASP A 417 28.56 -18.02 53.67
C ASP A 417 29.75 -17.81 52.70
N ILE A 418 29.94 -16.55 52.28
CA ILE A 418 31.00 -16.16 51.35
C ILE A 418 32.43 -16.32 51.91
N LEU A 419 32.62 -16.29 53.24
CA LEU A 419 33.94 -16.44 53.85
C LEU A 419 34.47 -17.85 53.67
N GLN A 420 33.59 -18.85 53.75
CA GLN A 420 33.94 -20.25 53.49
C GLN A 420 34.35 -20.48 52.03
N TRP A 421 33.71 -19.79 51.07
CA TRP A 421 34.08 -19.83 49.65
C TRP A 421 35.50 -19.27 49.42
N LEU A 422 35.82 -18.12 50.03
CA LEU A 422 37.13 -17.47 49.88
C LEU A 422 38.28 -18.29 50.47
N GLY A 423 38.02 -19.15 51.46
CA GLY A 423 39.04 -19.99 52.09
C GLY A 423 39.34 -21.31 51.38
N LEU A 424 38.38 -21.86 50.62
CA LEU A 424 38.48 -23.20 50.01
C LEU A 424 38.39 -23.19 48.48
N GLY A 425 37.99 -22.08 47.86
CA GLY A 425 37.81 -21.96 46.41
C GLY A 425 39.11 -22.12 45.60
N ASP A 426 40.25 -21.72 46.16
CA ASP A 426 41.57 -21.85 45.52
C ASP A 426 42.03 -23.30 45.36
N CYS A 427 41.38 -24.24 46.07
CA CYS A 427 41.67 -25.68 45.96
C CYS A 427 40.96 -26.33 44.75
N PHE A 428 40.25 -25.56 43.92
CA PHE A 428 39.49 -26.10 42.79
C PHE A 428 40.34 -26.09 41.49
N PRO A 429 40.31 -27.18 40.69
CA PRO A 429 41.16 -27.28 39.52
C PRO A 429 40.69 -26.34 38.40
N GLU A 430 41.56 -25.44 37.94
CA GLU A 430 41.25 -24.46 36.88
C GLU A 430 41.32 -25.04 35.46
N LYS A 431 42.05 -26.14 35.26
CA LYS A 431 42.23 -26.77 33.94
C LYS A 431 42.24 -28.28 34.06
N ILE A 432 41.52 -28.95 33.17
CA ILE A 432 41.48 -30.42 33.13
C ILE A 432 41.73 -30.96 31.72
N HIS A 433 42.27 -32.17 31.69
CA HIS A 433 42.35 -32.98 30.48
C HIS A 433 41.15 -33.90 30.43
N PHE A 434 40.37 -33.77 29.35
CA PHE A 434 39.16 -34.57 29.17
C PHE A 434 39.29 -35.43 27.91
N ILE A 435 38.95 -36.72 28.04
CA ILE A 435 38.94 -37.66 26.93
C ILE A 435 37.48 -37.92 26.55
N THR A 436 37.12 -37.51 25.34
CA THR A 436 35.77 -37.68 24.81
C THR A 436 35.47 -39.15 24.49
N LYS A 437 34.19 -39.51 24.33
CA LYS A 437 33.79 -40.88 23.95
C LYS A 437 34.35 -41.28 22.57
N SER A 438 34.59 -40.31 21.69
CA SER A 438 35.26 -40.49 20.40
C SER A 438 36.79 -40.61 20.45
N GLY A 439 37.41 -40.50 21.64
CA GLY A 439 38.86 -40.64 21.85
C GLY A 439 39.68 -39.37 21.58
N LYS A 440 39.05 -38.20 21.36
CA LYS A 440 39.75 -36.92 21.19
C LYS A 440 40.16 -36.36 22.55
N ARG A 441 41.40 -35.88 22.65
CA ARG A 441 41.89 -35.12 23.82
C ARG A 441 41.50 -33.65 23.68
N LYS A 442 40.79 -33.12 24.67
CA LYS A 442 40.47 -31.70 24.78
C LYS A 442 41.11 -31.10 26.04
N LYS A 443 41.50 -29.83 25.98
CA LYS A 443 41.94 -29.06 27.15
C LYS A 443 40.80 -28.13 27.56
N ILE A 444 40.27 -28.35 28.76
CA ILE A 444 39.10 -27.62 29.24
C ILE A 444 39.54 -26.74 30.40
N LYS A 445 39.31 -25.44 30.29
CA LYS A 445 39.44 -24.48 31.40
C LYS A 445 38.13 -24.45 32.18
N ILE A 446 38.17 -24.48 33.50
CA ILE A 446 36.98 -24.50 34.37
C ILE A 446 37.05 -23.32 35.33
N SER A 447 35.97 -22.56 35.41
CA SER A 447 35.74 -21.49 36.39
C SER A 447 34.52 -21.83 37.24
N TYR A 448 34.56 -21.50 38.53
CA TYR A 448 33.53 -21.83 39.51
C TYR A 448 32.96 -20.55 40.13
N ASN A 449 31.63 -20.41 40.16
CA ASN A 449 30.94 -19.25 40.72
C ASN A 449 29.80 -19.66 41.66
N PRO A 450 29.79 -19.25 42.93
CA PRO A 450 28.73 -19.60 43.87
C PRO A 450 27.47 -18.76 43.62
N ILE A 451 26.28 -19.38 43.75
CA ILE A 451 24.99 -18.71 43.69
C ILE A 451 24.39 -18.64 45.09
N PHE A 452 24.22 -17.40 45.56
CA PHE A 452 23.66 -17.08 46.86
C PHE A 452 22.14 -16.92 46.77
N VAL A 453 21.43 -17.56 47.69
CA VAL A 453 20.01 -17.32 47.96
C VAL A 453 19.92 -17.04 49.45
N GLU A 454 19.42 -15.85 49.82
CA GLU A 454 19.34 -15.43 51.23
C GLU A 454 20.70 -15.50 51.96
N GLU A 455 21.78 -15.07 51.31
CA GLU A 455 23.17 -15.06 51.83
C GLU A 455 23.86 -16.44 51.99
N GLU A 456 23.19 -17.55 51.68
CA GLU A 456 23.78 -18.90 51.66
C GLU A 456 24.01 -19.43 50.24
N ILE A 457 25.09 -20.19 50.04
CA ILE A 457 25.37 -20.85 48.75
C ILE A 457 24.44 -22.06 48.57
N LYS A 458 23.49 -21.99 47.63
CA LYS A 458 22.59 -23.12 47.32
C LYS A 458 23.03 -23.92 46.10
N ASN A 459 23.59 -23.25 45.10
CA ASN A 459 24.08 -23.87 43.88
C ASN A 459 25.45 -23.30 43.53
N ILE A 460 26.28 -24.09 42.85
CA ILE A 460 27.53 -23.61 42.27
C ILE A 460 27.40 -23.70 40.75
N MET A 461 27.68 -22.58 40.08
CA MET A 461 27.72 -22.50 38.62
C MET A 461 29.12 -22.87 38.14
N TYR A 462 29.17 -23.84 37.23
CA TYR A 462 30.39 -24.30 36.59
C TYR A 462 30.41 -23.74 35.17
N ILE A 463 31.53 -23.15 34.78
CA ILE A 463 31.75 -22.57 33.46
C ILE A 463 32.97 -23.26 32.85
N THR A 464 32.78 -23.99 31.77
CA THR A 464 33.81 -24.86 31.16
C THR A 464 34.11 -24.42 29.73
N GLU A 465 35.36 -24.13 29.38
CA GLU A 465 35.73 -23.60 28.06
C GLU A 465 36.76 -24.51 27.36
N ASP A 466 36.48 -24.87 26.11
CA ASP A 466 37.47 -25.51 25.23
C ASP A 466 38.38 -24.43 24.63
N ILE A 467 39.50 -24.17 25.31
CA ILE A 467 40.45 -23.12 24.93
C ILE A 467 41.41 -23.53 23.81
N THR A 468 41.17 -24.66 23.14
CA THR A 468 42.09 -25.19 22.13
C THR A 468 42.27 -24.26 20.92
N GLU A 469 41.24 -23.49 20.54
CA GLU A 469 41.26 -22.59 19.36
C GLU A 469 41.48 -21.11 19.73
N LEU A 470 41.13 -20.68 20.95
CA LEU A 470 41.23 -19.28 21.40
C LEU A 470 42.70 -18.86 21.61
N GLU A 471 43.52 -19.78 22.11
CA GLU A 471 44.98 -19.66 22.16
C GLU A 471 45.60 -19.48 20.76
N LYS A 472 44.90 -19.94 19.70
CA LYS A 472 45.31 -19.75 18.31
C LYS A 472 44.94 -18.36 17.76
N LEU A 473 43.87 -17.73 18.27
CA LEU A 473 43.35 -16.42 17.83
C LEU A 473 44.03 -15.22 18.49
N GLU A 474 44.57 -15.36 19.71
CA GLU A 474 45.40 -14.31 20.32
C GLU A 474 46.59 -13.93 19.42
N LEU A 475 47.11 -14.89 18.66
CA LEU A 475 48.15 -14.68 17.65
C LEU A 475 47.69 -13.75 16.50
N ASP A 476 46.41 -13.76 16.12
CA ASP A 476 45.88 -12.95 15.01
C ASP A 476 45.62 -11.49 15.45
N ALA A 477 45.24 -11.25 16.70
CA ALA A 477 44.97 -9.90 17.23
C ALA A 477 46.24 -9.01 17.28
N GLU A 478 47.41 -9.63 17.45
CA GLU A 478 48.69 -8.94 17.33
C GLU A 478 48.91 -8.33 15.93
N GLU A 479 48.34 -8.92 14.87
CA GLU A 479 48.46 -8.38 13.51
C GLU A 479 47.70 -7.06 13.31
N THR A 480 46.55 -6.87 13.97
CA THR A 480 45.69 -5.70 13.75
C THR A 480 46.25 -4.42 14.41
N ALA A 481 46.96 -4.57 15.53
CA ALA A 481 47.65 -3.47 16.19
C ALA A 481 48.73 -2.83 15.28
N LYS A 482 49.36 -3.64 14.41
CA LYS A 482 50.33 -3.14 13.41
C LYS A 482 49.69 -2.22 12.37
N GLU A 483 48.43 -2.45 11.97
CA GLU A 483 47.78 -1.62 10.94
C GLU A 483 47.51 -0.17 11.40
N ARG A 484 47.16 0.04 12.66
CA ARG A 484 46.90 1.39 13.20
C ARG A 484 48.16 2.24 13.32
N GLY A 485 49.31 1.61 13.60
CA GLY A 485 50.61 2.29 13.60
C GLY A 485 50.93 2.91 12.23
N ARG A 486 50.72 2.16 11.15
CA ARG A 486 50.97 2.61 9.77
C ARG A 486 50.13 3.83 9.37
N TYR A 487 48.90 3.96 9.86
CA TYR A 487 48.03 5.08 9.51
C TYR A 487 48.55 6.41 10.09
N VAL A 488 49.08 6.39 11.31
CA VAL A 488 49.65 7.57 11.98
C VAL A 488 50.91 8.07 11.26
N GLU A 489 51.72 7.14 10.76
CA GLU A 489 52.95 7.40 10.00
C GLU A 489 52.66 8.16 8.68
N ILE A 490 51.65 7.71 7.91
CA ILE A 490 51.20 8.38 6.67
C ILE A 490 50.79 9.83 6.92
N LEU A 491 50.15 10.12 8.07
CA LEU A 491 49.73 11.49 8.40
C LEU A 491 50.90 12.44 8.65
N GLN A 492 51.96 11.93 9.28
CA GLN A 492 53.15 12.71 9.54
C GLN A 492 53.85 13.09 8.23
N GLU A 493 53.99 12.14 7.30
CA GLU A 493 54.60 12.37 5.99
C GLU A 493 53.82 13.40 5.14
N LEU A 494 52.49 13.31 5.12
CA LEU A 494 51.65 14.25 4.38
C LEU A 494 51.68 15.68 4.97
N SER A 495 51.81 15.81 6.29
CA SER A 495 51.80 17.12 6.98
C SER A 495 52.97 18.03 6.64
N ASN A 496 54.09 17.46 6.18
CA ASN A 496 55.31 18.20 5.85
C ASN A 496 55.25 18.88 4.47
N ASN A 497 54.18 18.70 3.70
CA ASN A 497 54.07 19.18 2.33
C ASN A 497 52.98 20.23 2.15
N LYS A 498 53.20 21.17 1.22
CA LYS A 498 52.17 22.15 0.86
C LYS A 498 51.03 21.49 0.11
N ARG A 499 49.80 21.94 0.38
CA ARG A 499 48.56 21.42 -0.22
C ARG A 499 48.56 21.37 -1.75
N GLU A 500 49.10 22.40 -2.41
CA GLU A 500 49.17 22.48 -3.88
C GLU A 500 50.19 21.49 -4.48
N SER A 501 51.32 21.30 -3.78
CA SER A 501 52.37 20.34 -4.12
C SER A 501 51.87 18.90 -4.01
N LEU A 502 51.13 18.57 -2.93
CA LEU A 502 50.48 17.25 -2.77
C LEU A 502 49.45 17.01 -3.87
N LYS A 503 48.66 18.02 -4.24
CA LYS A 503 47.67 17.89 -5.31
C LYS A 503 48.33 17.55 -6.66
N PHE A 504 49.40 18.25 -7.02
CA PHE A 504 50.15 18.00 -8.25
C PHE A 504 50.82 16.62 -8.24
N TYR A 505 51.43 16.25 -7.12
CA TYR A 505 52.04 14.93 -6.92
C TYR A 505 51.03 13.80 -7.14
N PHE A 506 49.90 13.78 -6.44
CA PHE A 506 48.92 12.70 -6.57
C PHE A 506 48.31 12.64 -7.97
N THR A 507 48.01 13.77 -8.61
CA THR A 507 47.50 13.77 -10.00
C THR A 507 48.48 13.13 -10.99
N ASN A 508 49.78 13.43 -10.90
CA ASN A 508 50.79 12.78 -11.75
C ASN A 508 51.03 11.31 -11.38
N THR A 509 51.03 11.01 -10.09
CA THR A 509 51.26 9.68 -9.52
C THR A 509 50.13 8.71 -9.89
N PHE A 510 48.86 9.16 -9.89
CA PHE A 510 47.73 8.39 -10.39
C PHE A 510 47.83 8.08 -11.89
N LYS A 511 48.37 9.01 -12.67
CA LYS A 511 48.59 8.79 -14.11
C LYS A 511 49.70 7.75 -14.35
N LEU A 512 50.82 7.85 -13.63
CA LEU A 512 51.91 6.86 -13.69
C LEU A 512 51.44 5.47 -13.21
N SER A 513 50.61 5.43 -12.18
CA SER A 513 49.95 4.23 -11.66
C SER A 513 49.03 3.56 -12.70
N GLN A 514 48.27 4.34 -13.46
CA GLN A 514 47.46 3.82 -14.57
C GLN A 514 48.34 3.26 -15.71
N ASP A 515 49.43 3.94 -16.05
CA ASP A 515 50.40 3.43 -17.03
C ASP A 515 51.00 2.08 -16.59
N CYS A 516 51.30 1.91 -15.29
CA CYS A 516 51.77 0.64 -14.72
C CYS A 516 50.72 -0.48 -14.87
N LEU A 517 49.44 -0.18 -14.59
CA LEU A 517 48.34 -1.13 -14.77
C LEU A 517 48.11 -1.51 -16.23
N GLU A 518 48.27 -0.55 -17.15
CA GLU A 518 48.16 -0.86 -18.58
C GLU A 518 49.32 -1.72 -19.06
N ALA A 519 50.55 -1.41 -18.63
CA ALA A 519 51.74 -2.17 -19.02
C ALA A 519 51.65 -3.62 -18.54
N ILE A 520 51.24 -3.85 -17.29
CA ILE A 520 51.13 -5.21 -16.72
C ILE A 520 49.98 -6.02 -17.35
N ASN A 521 48.86 -5.37 -17.73
CA ASN A 521 47.74 -6.04 -18.40
C ASN A 521 48.02 -6.35 -19.88
N LYS A 522 48.96 -5.63 -20.53
CA LYS A 522 49.39 -5.88 -21.91
C LYS A 522 50.40 -7.04 -22.03
N VAL A 523 50.99 -7.50 -20.92
CA VAL A 523 51.83 -8.71 -20.89
C VAL A 523 50.91 -9.93 -21.03
N SER A 524 50.92 -10.56 -22.21
CA SER A 524 50.01 -11.66 -22.55
C SER A 524 50.75 -12.94 -22.91
N HIS A 525 50.24 -14.11 -22.53
CA HIS A 525 50.87 -15.42 -22.80
C HIS A 525 51.03 -15.78 -24.30
N ARG A 526 50.66 -14.91 -25.25
CA ARG A 526 50.69 -15.16 -26.70
C ARG A 526 51.53 -14.15 -27.50
N SER A 527 52.11 -13.12 -26.87
CA SER A 527 52.98 -12.14 -27.54
C SER A 527 54.40 -12.70 -27.77
N SER A 528 55.12 -12.17 -28.75
CA SER A 528 56.53 -12.50 -28.97
C SER A 528 57.38 -12.07 -27.76
N GLN A 529 58.39 -12.86 -27.38
CA GLN A 529 59.23 -12.65 -26.18
C GLN A 529 59.81 -11.22 -26.05
N ASN A 530 60.03 -10.52 -27.16
CA ASN A 530 60.52 -9.13 -27.13
C ASN A 530 59.47 -8.13 -26.64
N THR A 531 58.18 -8.29 -27.00
CA THR A 531 57.12 -7.35 -26.60
C THR A 531 56.80 -7.40 -25.11
N ASP A 532 56.89 -8.57 -24.47
CA ASP A 532 56.65 -8.69 -23.03
C ASP A 532 57.82 -8.10 -22.23
N GLN A 533 59.06 -8.24 -22.71
CA GLN A 533 60.23 -7.58 -22.11
C GLN A 533 60.17 -6.05 -22.24
N ASP A 534 59.67 -5.52 -23.36
CA ASP A 534 59.49 -4.08 -23.53
C ASP A 534 58.42 -3.52 -22.58
N ASN A 535 57.33 -4.24 -22.36
CA ASN A 535 56.29 -3.84 -21.40
C ASN A 535 56.78 -3.90 -19.93
N ILE A 536 57.60 -4.89 -19.57
CA ILE A 536 58.23 -4.97 -18.24
C ILE A 536 59.23 -3.82 -18.04
N LYS A 537 60.00 -3.45 -19.07
CA LYS A 537 60.88 -2.26 -19.03
C LYS A 537 60.10 -0.96 -18.85
N ILE A 538 58.95 -0.83 -19.52
CA ILE A 538 58.05 0.32 -19.34
C ILE A 538 57.54 0.37 -17.90
N LEU A 539 57.11 -0.77 -17.33
CA LEU A 539 56.67 -0.89 -15.95
C LEU A 539 57.76 -0.48 -14.96
N LEU A 540 58.97 -1.03 -15.09
CA LEU A 540 60.12 -0.68 -14.23
C LEU A 540 60.47 0.80 -14.32
N ARG A 541 60.49 1.39 -15.52
CA ARG A 541 60.76 2.82 -15.70
C ARG A 541 59.70 3.70 -15.01
N ARG A 542 58.43 3.30 -15.06
CA ARG A 542 57.32 4.02 -14.42
C ARG A 542 57.37 3.89 -12.90
N LEU A 543 57.68 2.70 -12.36
CA LEU A 543 57.90 2.50 -10.93
C LEU A 543 59.11 3.27 -10.42
N HIS A 544 60.20 3.30 -11.18
CA HIS A 544 61.38 4.11 -10.86
C HIS A 544 61.06 5.61 -10.78
N THR A 545 60.24 6.11 -11.72
CA THR A 545 59.77 7.50 -11.71
C THR A 545 58.86 7.76 -10.50
N LEU A 546 57.94 6.83 -10.18
CA LEU A 546 57.04 6.91 -9.03
C LEU A 546 57.81 6.93 -7.70
N LYS A 547 58.88 6.15 -7.60
CA LYS A 547 59.78 6.11 -6.44
C LYS A 547 60.52 7.43 -6.26
N GLY A 548 61.07 7.96 -7.36
CA GLY A 548 61.76 9.25 -7.38
C GLY A 548 60.81 10.39 -6.98
N ASP A 549 59.61 10.42 -7.55
CA ASP A 549 58.60 11.40 -7.20
C ASP A 549 58.22 11.28 -5.71
N SER A 550 58.02 10.07 -5.17
CA SER A 550 57.66 9.88 -3.76
C SER A 550 58.73 10.42 -2.79
N LEU A 551 60.02 10.26 -3.13
CA LEU A 551 61.13 10.79 -2.33
C LEU A 551 61.22 12.31 -2.35
N VAL A 552 60.96 12.94 -3.50
CA VAL A 552 60.99 14.40 -3.65
C VAL A 552 59.96 15.09 -2.75
N TYR A 553 58.82 14.44 -2.51
CA TYR A 553 57.77 14.92 -1.61
C TYR A 553 57.88 14.33 -0.19
N GLY A 554 58.97 13.64 0.16
CA GLY A 554 59.19 13.12 1.52
C GLY A 554 58.19 12.06 1.97
N LEU A 555 57.60 11.31 1.03
CA LEU A 555 56.71 10.17 1.30
C LEU A 555 57.54 8.88 1.35
N ASN A 556 58.32 8.73 2.43
CA ASN A 556 59.34 7.68 2.54
C ASN A 556 58.73 6.28 2.57
N THR A 557 57.64 6.10 3.31
CA THR A 557 56.91 4.82 3.39
C THR A 557 56.37 4.41 2.02
N LEU A 558 55.86 5.37 1.23
CA LEU A 558 55.42 5.10 -0.14
C LEU A 558 56.61 4.78 -1.06
N SER A 559 57.74 5.44 -0.91
CA SER A 559 58.95 5.16 -1.69
C SER A 559 59.53 3.76 -1.41
N GLU A 560 59.56 3.34 -0.14
CA GLU A 560 60.02 2.01 0.28
C GLU A 560 59.12 0.90 -0.31
N ILE A 561 57.80 1.08 -0.26
CA ILE A 561 56.86 0.13 -0.88
C ILE A 561 57.07 0.07 -2.40
N VAL A 562 57.29 1.20 -3.08
CA VAL A 562 57.58 1.20 -4.52
C VAL A 562 58.93 0.54 -4.81
N HIS A 563 59.92 0.70 -3.93
CA HIS A 563 61.23 0.07 -4.05
C HIS A 563 61.19 -1.45 -3.89
N ASP A 564 60.41 -1.95 -2.94
CA ASP A 564 60.22 -3.40 -2.75
C ASP A 564 59.54 -4.01 -3.97
N VAL A 565 58.51 -3.35 -4.49
CA VAL A 565 57.84 -3.77 -5.73
C VAL A 565 58.78 -3.70 -6.94
N GLU A 566 59.63 -2.66 -7.05
CA GLU A 566 60.65 -2.53 -8.09
C GLU A 566 61.68 -3.67 -8.03
N ASN A 567 62.22 -3.96 -6.84
CA ASN A 567 63.22 -5.03 -6.64
C ASN A 567 62.64 -6.42 -6.91
N ASP A 568 61.43 -6.69 -6.45
CA ASP A 568 60.75 -7.96 -6.69
C ASP A 568 60.53 -8.22 -8.18
N ILE A 569 60.24 -7.17 -8.96
CA ILE A 569 60.09 -7.26 -10.41
C ILE A 569 61.45 -7.52 -11.08
N VAL A 570 62.52 -6.86 -10.62
CA VAL A 570 63.89 -7.05 -11.13
C VAL A 570 64.43 -8.44 -10.82
N GLU A 571 64.20 -8.96 -9.61
CA GLU A 571 64.60 -10.31 -9.19
C GLU A 571 63.84 -11.38 -9.97
N SER A 572 62.55 -11.14 -10.25
CA SER A 572 61.73 -12.03 -11.05
C SER A 572 62.07 -11.99 -12.55
N TYR A 573 62.61 -10.87 -13.06
CA TYR A 573 62.91 -10.65 -14.49
C TYR A 573 64.19 -9.80 -14.70
N PRO A 574 65.39 -10.39 -14.58
CA PRO A 574 66.67 -9.68 -14.70
C PRO A 574 66.99 -9.22 -16.14
N GLU A 575 67.70 -8.09 -16.28
CA GLU A 575 68.01 -7.46 -17.58
C GLU A 575 68.94 -8.28 -18.50
N THR A 576 69.62 -9.30 -17.97
CA THR A 576 70.51 -10.20 -18.74
C THR A 576 70.00 -11.64 -18.68
N PRO A 577 69.57 -12.23 -19.81
CA PRO A 577 68.99 -13.57 -19.77
C PRO A 577 70.10 -14.63 -19.77
N ASN A 578 70.18 -15.42 -18.70
CA ASN A 578 70.89 -16.70 -18.74
C ASN A 578 70.05 -17.72 -19.51
N LYS A 579 70.67 -18.41 -20.47
CA LYS A 579 70.00 -18.97 -21.66
C LYS A 579 69.26 -20.30 -21.49
N GLU A 580 69.17 -20.91 -20.30
CA GLU A 580 68.80 -22.34 -20.24
C GLU A 580 67.60 -22.77 -19.37
N GLU A 581 66.93 -21.92 -18.57
CA GLU A 581 65.95 -22.46 -17.58
C GLU A 581 64.47 -22.03 -17.67
N HIS A 582 64.04 -21.24 -18.65
CA HIS A 582 62.63 -20.80 -18.68
C HIS A 582 61.81 -21.32 -19.87
N LYS A 583 61.44 -22.60 -19.76
CA LYS A 583 60.25 -23.16 -20.43
C LYS A 583 59.50 -24.00 -19.41
N VAL A 584 58.47 -23.41 -18.77
CA VAL A 584 57.21 -24.04 -18.26
C VAL A 584 56.70 -23.27 -17.02
N LYS A 585 55.56 -22.58 -17.20
CA LYS A 585 54.55 -22.15 -16.21
C LYS A 585 54.96 -21.19 -15.07
N ASP A 586 55.20 -19.92 -15.38
CA ASP A 586 55.21 -18.83 -14.40
C ASP A 586 53.87 -18.03 -14.39
N LEU A 587 52.74 -18.74 -14.42
CA LEU A 587 51.41 -18.13 -14.23
C LEU A 587 51.25 -17.56 -12.82
N GLU A 588 51.77 -18.26 -11.82
CA GLU A 588 51.73 -17.83 -10.42
C GLU A 588 52.59 -16.58 -10.19
N LYS A 589 53.76 -16.49 -10.83
CA LYS A 589 54.62 -15.31 -10.72
C LYS A 589 54.01 -14.08 -11.40
N LEU A 590 53.40 -14.23 -12.57
CA LEU A 590 52.74 -13.12 -13.27
C LEU A 590 51.48 -12.63 -12.53
N GLN A 591 50.72 -13.56 -11.93
CA GLN A 591 49.58 -13.23 -11.07
C GLN A 591 50.03 -12.54 -9.76
N SER A 592 51.13 -13.00 -9.18
CA SER A 592 51.77 -12.36 -8.02
C SER A 592 52.22 -10.93 -8.35
N LEU A 593 52.83 -10.73 -9.53
CA LEU A 593 53.20 -9.40 -10.04
C LEU A 593 51.98 -8.47 -10.16
N LYS A 594 50.90 -8.98 -10.75
CA LYS A 594 49.65 -8.22 -10.95
C LYS A 594 49.06 -7.77 -9.61
N ASN A 595 49.03 -8.66 -8.63
CA ASN A 595 48.54 -8.36 -7.28
C ASN A 595 49.39 -7.29 -6.59
N LYS A 596 50.72 -7.35 -6.70
CA LYS A 596 51.61 -6.34 -6.10
C LYS A 596 51.42 -4.94 -6.71
N VAL A 597 51.21 -4.85 -8.02
CA VAL A 597 50.91 -3.55 -8.67
C VAL A 597 49.52 -3.02 -8.27
N TYR A 598 48.53 -3.90 -8.06
CA TYR A 598 47.23 -3.50 -7.54
C TYR A 598 47.28 -3.05 -6.07
N GLU A 599 48.08 -3.73 -5.23
CA GLU A 599 48.31 -3.35 -3.83
C GLU A 599 48.99 -1.98 -3.72
N LEU A 600 49.99 -1.71 -4.56
CA LEU A 600 50.64 -0.41 -4.64
C LEU A 600 49.62 0.71 -4.94
N ASN A 601 48.66 0.46 -5.83
CA ASN A 601 47.59 1.41 -6.12
C ASN A 601 46.61 1.60 -4.96
N GLY A 602 46.30 0.52 -4.22
CA GLY A 602 45.54 0.62 -2.98
C GLY A 602 46.24 1.51 -1.95
N VAL A 603 47.57 1.40 -1.83
CA VAL A 603 48.37 2.28 -0.98
C VAL A 603 48.28 3.73 -1.47
N LEU A 604 48.43 3.99 -2.77
CA LEU A 604 48.28 5.34 -3.34
C LEU A 604 46.91 5.97 -3.08
N VAL A 605 45.83 5.18 -3.21
CA VAL A 605 44.47 5.62 -2.90
C VAL A 605 44.31 5.94 -1.41
N ASN A 606 44.96 5.20 -0.50
CA ASN A 606 44.97 5.54 0.93
C ASN A 606 45.65 6.88 1.20
N TYR A 607 46.81 7.13 0.61
CA TYR A 607 47.50 8.42 0.72
C TYR A 607 46.64 9.57 0.16
N ALA A 608 45.92 9.33 -0.93
CA ALA A 608 44.99 10.30 -1.51
C ALA A 608 43.74 10.53 -0.64
N ASN A 609 43.18 9.49 -0.03
CA ASN A 609 42.04 9.62 0.87
C ASN A 609 42.43 10.35 2.17
N CYS A 610 43.57 9.99 2.79
CA CYS A 610 44.11 10.68 3.96
C CYS A 610 44.36 12.17 3.66
N SER A 611 44.90 12.47 2.47
CA SER A 611 45.10 13.86 2.07
C SER A 611 43.78 14.58 1.72
N SER A 612 42.76 13.86 1.27
CA SER A 612 41.41 14.39 1.08
C SER A 612 40.73 14.73 2.40
N ASP A 613 40.81 13.86 3.40
CA ASP A 613 40.16 14.05 4.71
C ASP A 613 40.77 15.22 5.49
N ILE A 614 42.10 15.35 5.48
CA ILE A 614 42.81 16.34 6.29
C ILE A 614 42.97 17.66 5.56
N PHE A 615 43.43 17.63 4.31
CA PHE A 615 43.69 18.84 3.53
C PHE A 615 42.51 19.25 2.65
N LYS A 616 41.38 18.53 2.68
CA LYS A 616 40.20 18.78 1.84
C LYS A 616 40.57 18.84 0.36
N LEU A 617 41.56 18.06 -0.04
CA LEU A 617 41.97 17.91 -1.44
C LEU A 617 40.97 17.01 -2.16
N LYS A 618 40.65 17.32 -3.41
CA LYS A 618 39.77 16.50 -4.23
C LYS A 618 40.55 15.98 -5.42
N PHE A 619 40.51 14.66 -5.59
CA PHE A 619 41.15 13.93 -6.68
C PHE A 619 40.06 13.33 -7.55
N ASP A 620 39.97 13.79 -8.80
CA ASP A 620 38.94 13.31 -9.73
C ASP A 620 39.23 11.87 -10.17
N GLU A 621 40.48 11.43 -10.07
CA GLU A 621 40.98 10.09 -10.39
C GLU A 621 40.41 9.03 -9.44
N VAL A 622 40.42 9.28 -8.12
CA VAL A 622 39.82 8.37 -7.11
C VAL A 622 38.30 8.26 -7.30
N LYS A 623 37.65 9.38 -7.66
CA LYS A 623 36.23 9.41 -7.99
C LYS A 623 35.90 8.58 -9.25
N SER A 624 36.79 8.61 -10.25
CA SER A 624 36.68 7.80 -11.46
C SER A 624 36.76 6.30 -11.17
N TYR A 625 37.62 5.86 -10.25
CA TYR A 625 37.69 4.45 -9.82
C TYR A 625 36.40 3.98 -9.14
N PHE A 626 35.81 4.78 -8.23
CA PHE A 626 34.52 4.45 -7.61
C PHE A 626 33.35 4.46 -8.62
N GLN A 627 33.35 5.36 -9.60
CA GLN A 627 32.35 5.38 -10.67
C GLN A 627 32.48 4.16 -11.60
N THR A 628 33.71 3.77 -11.94
CA THR A 628 33.99 2.56 -12.72
C THR A 628 33.57 1.31 -11.97
N PHE A 629 33.89 1.23 -10.68
CA PHE A 629 33.47 0.15 -9.80
C PHE A 629 31.94 0.02 -9.72
N TYR A 630 31.21 1.12 -9.48
CA TYR A 630 29.74 1.09 -9.43
C TYR A 630 29.13 0.69 -10.78
N LYS A 631 29.67 1.21 -11.89
CA LYS A 631 29.23 0.83 -13.24
C LYS A 631 29.46 -0.66 -13.48
N SER A 632 30.64 -1.19 -13.16
CA SER A 632 30.94 -2.62 -13.31
C SER A 632 30.14 -3.51 -12.38
N PHE A 633 29.81 -3.04 -11.17
CA PHE A 633 28.93 -3.76 -10.24
C PHE A 633 27.51 -3.84 -10.81
N SER A 634 26.95 -2.73 -11.29
CA SER A 634 25.62 -2.72 -11.93
C SER A 634 25.53 -3.60 -13.17
N LEU A 635 26.63 -3.75 -13.92
CA LEU A 635 26.71 -4.69 -15.05
C LEU A 635 26.69 -6.15 -14.57
N MET A 636 27.36 -6.47 -13.46
CA MET A 636 27.30 -7.80 -12.84
C MET A 636 25.90 -8.10 -12.27
N GLU A 637 25.25 -7.13 -11.63
CA GLU A 637 23.86 -7.28 -11.17
C GLU A 637 22.93 -7.57 -12.36
N PHE A 638 23.13 -6.87 -13.48
CA PHE A 638 22.40 -7.11 -14.71
C PHE A 638 22.70 -8.48 -15.33
N SER A 639 23.96 -8.93 -15.33
CA SER A 639 24.34 -10.27 -15.79
C SER A 639 23.68 -11.38 -14.95
N ILE A 640 23.58 -11.17 -13.63
CA ILE A 640 22.90 -12.08 -12.70
C ILE A 640 21.37 -12.02 -12.88
N ALA A 641 20.79 -10.84 -13.07
CA ALA A 641 19.39 -10.64 -13.38
C ALA A 641 18.97 -11.33 -14.69
N LYS A 642 19.78 -11.17 -15.75
CA LYS A 642 19.58 -11.84 -17.05
C LYS A 642 19.64 -13.36 -16.92
N PHE A 643 20.45 -13.86 -15.99
CA PHE A 643 20.55 -15.29 -15.64
C PHE A 643 19.33 -15.81 -14.87
N LEU A 644 18.74 -15.00 -13.98
CA LEU A 644 17.51 -15.32 -13.23
C LEU A 644 16.22 -15.16 -14.05
N GLY A 645 16.31 -14.72 -15.31
CA GLY A 645 15.19 -14.67 -16.25
C GLY A 645 14.26 -13.47 -16.10
N SER A 646 14.43 -12.66 -15.07
CA SER A 646 13.67 -11.44 -14.77
C SER A 646 14.65 -10.38 -14.25
N ILE A 647 14.48 -9.11 -14.64
CA ILE A 647 15.21 -8.00 -14.01
C ILE A 647 14.61 -7.81 -12.62
N PRO A 648 15.24 -8.23 -11.52
CA PRO A 648 14.56 -8.20 -10.24
C PRO A 648 14.93 -6.91 -9.51
N LYS A 649 13.92 -6.19 -9.00
CA LYS A 649 14.00 -5.82 -7.58
C LYS A 649 14.08 -7.16 -6.85
N ILE A 650 15.21 -7.47 -6.22
CA ILE A 650 15.53 -8.81 -5.69
C ILE A 650 14.66 -9.15 -4.47
N THR A 651 13.42 -9.51 -4.74
CA THR A 651 12.64 -10.44 -3.93
C THR A 651 12.71 -11.79 -4.63
N VAL A 652 13.67 -12.60 -4.20
CA VAL A 652 13.82 -13.99 -4.65
C VAL A 652 12.65 -14.77 -4.06
N ASP A 653 11.59 -14.96 -4.84
CA ASP A 653 10.50 -15.87 -4.51
C ASP A 653 10.83 -17.31 -4.92
N GLN A 654 10.08 -18.27 -4.37
CA GLN A 654 10.26 -19.72 -4.56
C GLN A 654 10.38 -20.15 -6.04
N ASP A 655 9.74 -19.43 -6.95
CA ASP A 655 9.75 -19.72 -8.39
C ASP A 655 11.12 -19.52 -9.05
N VAL A 656 11.94 -18.57 -8.58
CA VAL A 656 13.29 -18.31 -9.11
C VAL A 656 14.22 -19.49 -8.83
N SER A 657 14.02 -20.19 -7.71
CA SER A 657 14.80 -21.39 -7.37
C SER A 657 14.51 -22.54 -8.34
N ASN A 658 13.25 -22.69 -8.75
CA ASN A 658 12.86 -23.73 -9.71
C ASN A 658 13.45 -23.46 -11.10
N THR A 659 13.54 -22.19 -11.51
CA THR A 659 14.23 -21.77 -12.75
C THR A 659 15.75 -22.01 -12.66
N PHE A 660 16.34 -21.83 -11.48
CA PHE A 660 17.76 -22.09 -11.20
C PHE A 660 18.12 -23.57 -11.33
N PHE A 661 17.19 -24.47 -10.98
CA PHE A 661 17.41 -25.91 -11.01
C PHE A 661 17.33 -26.53 -12.42
N GLY A 662 16.89 -25.78 -13.44
CA GLY A 662 16.59 -26.32 -14.77
C GLY A 662 17.59 -26.03 -15.90
N LEU A 663 18.68 -25.28 -15.70
CA LEU A 663 19.58 -24.89 -16.80
C LEU A 663 20.80 -25.82 -16.94
N ASP A 664 20.91 -26.47 -18.10
CA ASP A 664 22.05 -27.30 -18.57
C ASP A 664 23.27 -26.48 -19.06
N GLN A 665 23.27 -25.14 -18.93
CA GLN A 665 24.40 -24.26 -19.31
C GLN A 665 25.26 -23.79 -18.11
N ARG A 666 25.46 -24.67 -17.12
CA ARG A 666 26.06 -24.34 -15.81
C ARG A 666 27.52 -23.88 -15.89
N ASP A 667 28.31 -24.40 -16.82
CA ASP A 667 29.77 -24.16 -16.83
C ASP A 667 30.20 -22.88 -17.55
N LYS A 668 29.54 -22.53 -18.66
CA LYS A 668 29.90 -21.34 -19.45
C LYS A 668 29.57 -20.04 -18.73
N LEU A 669 28.51 -20.08 -17.91
CA LEU A 669 27.94 -18.92 -17.23
C LEU A 669 28.57 -18.70 -15.84
N LYS A 670 28.88 -19.80 -15.10
CA LYS A 670 29.77 -19.77 -13.93
C LYS A 670 31.09 -19.10 -14.27
N LYS A 671 31.67 -19.39 -15.43
CA LYS A 671 32.92 -18.78 -15.89
C LYS A 671 32.82 -17.27 -16.15
N ASN A 672 31.70 -16.78 -16.67
CA ASN A 672 31.49 -15.34 -16.91
C ASN A 672 31.29 -14.57 -15.61
N VAL A 673 30.44 -15.08 -14.70
CA VAL A 673 30.21 -14.45 -13.39
C VAL A 673 31.49 -14.46 -12.55
N ILE A 674 32.27 -15.53 -12.57
CA ILE A 674 33.60 -15.56 -11.92
C ILE A 674 34.54 -14.53 -12.54
N GLY A 675 34.52 -14.35 -13.87
CA GLY A 675 35.32 -13.33 -14.54
C GLY A 675 34.96 -11.90 -14.11
N GLU A 676 33.67 -11.59 -13.99
CA GLU A 676 33.19 -10.28 -13.50
C GLU A 676 33.53 -10.07 -12.02
N ILE A 677 33.42 -11.12 -11.19
CA ILE A 677 33.84 -11.09 -9.78
C ILE A 677 35.35 -10.86 -9.65
N HIS A 678 36.17 -11.49 -10.49
CA HIS A 678 37.62 -11.26 -10.50
C HIS A 678 37.95 -9.81 -10.84
N TYR A 679 37.28 -9.24 -11.85
CA TYR A 679 37.49 -7.83 -12.23
C TYR A 679 37.05 -6.86 -11.13
N LEU A 680 35.89 -7.10 -10.49
CA LEU A 680 35.42 -6.29 -9.37
C LEU A 680 36.29 -6.43 -8.13
N ARG A 681 36.80 -7.63 -7.86
CA ARG A 681 37.78 -7.89 -6.80
C ARG A 681 39.07 -7.12 -7.05
N ASP A 682 39.60 -7.15 -8.27
CA ASP A 682 40.80 -6.40 -8.65
C ASP A 682 40.57 -4.88 -8.48
N LEU A 683 39.39 -4.37 -8.82
CA LEU A 683 39.01 -2.97 -8.54
C LEU A 683 38.87 -2.66 -7.04
N CYS A 684 38.37 -3.60 -6.22
CA CYS A 684 38.33 -3.43 -4.77
C CYS A 684 39.73 -3.35 -4.15
N ILE A 685 40.69 -4.11 -4.68
CA ILE A 685 42.09 -4.04 -4.27
C ILE A 685 42.67 -2.66 -4.61
N CYS A 686 42.41 -2.13 -5.82
CA CYS A 686 42.77 -0.76 -6.19
C CYS A 686 42.18 0.29 -5.25
N LEU A 687 40.94 0.09 -4.80
CA LEU A 687 40.23 0.99 -3.90
C LEU A 687 40.61 0.80 -2.41
N ASN A 688 41.47 -0.18 -2.11
CA ASN A 688 41.81 -0.64 -0.77
C ASN A 688 40.59 -0.99 0.11
N GLU A 689 39.53 -1.51 -0.49
CA GLU A 689 38.32 -1.93 0.21
C GLU A 689 38.43 -3.40 0.65
N LYS A 690 39.32 -3.69 1.62
CA LYS A 690 39.65 -5.05 2.09
C LYS A 690 38.42 -5.91 2.41
N LYS A 691 37.41 -5.32 3.06
CA LYS A 691 36.16 -6.01 3.42
C LYS A 691 35.38 -6.44 2.18
N LEU A 692 35.35 -5.59 1.16
CA LEU A 692 34.64 -5.85 -0.09
C LEU A 692 35.40 -6.88 -0.93
N THR A 693 36.74 -6.80 -0.95
CA THR A 693 37.63 -7.82 -1.52
C THR A 693 37.41 -9.19 -0.87
N GLN A 694 37.37 -9.27 0.46
CA GLN A 694 37.13 -10.53 1.18
C GLN A 694 35.74 -11.10 0.88
N ASN A 695 34.70 -10.26 0.83
CA ASN A 695 33.35 -10.70 0.48
C ASN A 695 33.27 -11.22 -0.96
N PHE A 696 33.96 -10.60 -1.91
CA PHE A 696 34.04 -11.13 -3.28
C PHE A 696 34.82 -12.45 -3.34
N ILE A 697 35.91 -12.61 -2.57
CA ILE A 697 36.66 -13.88 -2.48
C ILE A 697 35.79 -14.97 -1.85
N GLU A 698 35.03 -14.67 -0.80
CA GLU A 698 34.16 -15.62 -0.15
C GLU A 698 32.98 -16.00 -1.05
N PHE A 699 32.39 -15.02 -1.74
CA PHE A 699 31.35 -15.25 -2.74
C PHE A 699 31.87 -16.15 -3.89
N GLU A 700 33.08 -15.88 -4.39
CA GLU A 700 33.75 -16.70 -5.39
C GLU A 700 34.02 -18.13 -4.90
N LYS A 701 34.52 -18.29 -3.66
CA LYS A 701 34.76 -19.60 -3.04
C LYS A 701 33.48 -20.39 -2.89
N ARG A 702 32.38 -19.76 -2.46
CA ARG A 702 31.06 -20.41 -2.32
C ARG A 702 30.50 -20.82 -3.69
N LEU A 703 30.67 -19.99 -4.71
CA LEU A 703 30.37 -20.31 -6.12
C LEU A 703 31.23 -21.46 -6.67
N ASN A 704 32.48 -21.59 -6.24
CA ASN A 704 33.42 -22.61 -6.70
C ASN A 704 33.28 -23.96 -5.99
N HIS A 705 33.05 -23.97 -4.67
CA HIS A 705 32.97 -25.18 -3.84
C HIS A 705 31.63 -25.91 -3.88
N GLN A 706 30.57 -25.29 -4.42
CA GLN A 706 29.27 -25.95 -4.51
C GLN A 706 29.04 -26.62 -5.86
N ASP A 707 28.67 -27.90 -5.76
CA ASP A 707 28.07 -28.67 -6.84
C ASP A 707 26.62 -28.21 -6.96
N PHE A 708 26.32 -27.33 -7.93
CA PHE A 708 24.97 -26.80 -8.18
C PHE A 708 23.93 -27.91 -8.48
N GLY A 709 24.36 -29.17 -8.60
CA GLY A 709 23.51 -30.36 -8.67
C GLY A 709 22.97 -30.90 -7.34
N LYS A 710 23.41 -30.40 -6.17
CA LYS A 710 23.00 -30.88 -4.83
C LYS A 710 22.25 -29.84 -3.99
N ILE A 711 21.83 -28.73 -4.60
CA ILE A 711 21.03 -27.72 -3.91
C ILE A 711 19.58 -28.22 -4.00
N ASP A 712 19.17 -29.03 -3.02
CA ASP A 712 17.87 -29.73 -3.06
C ASP A 712 16.70 -28.87 -2.56
N CYS A 713 16.98 -27.66 -2.03
CA CYS A 713 15.97 -26.76 -1.48
C CYS A 713 16.33 -25.27 -1.62
N PHE A 714 15.29 -24.44 -1.67
CA PHE A 714 15.35 -22.98 -1.69
C PHE A 714 16.24 -22.39 -0.57
N ASP A 715 16.22 -22.99 0.62
CA ASP A 715 16.98 -22.49 1.78
C ASP A 715 18.50 -22.60 1.57
N ASN A 716 18.96 -23.65 0.88
CA ASN A 716 20.37 -23.81 0.55
C ASN A 716 20.81 -22.84 -0.55
N PHE A 717 19.95 -22.56 -1.53
CA PHE A 717 20.19 -21.52 -2.55
C PHE A 717 20.31 -20.13 -1.92
N LYS A 718 19.40 -19.81 -1.00
CA LYS A 718 19.38 -18.53 -0.29
C LYS A 718 20.68 -18.29 0.49
N LYS A 719 21.10 -19.27 1.31
CA LYS A 719 22.33 -19.19 2.12
C LYS A 719 23.62 -19.10 1.30
N SER A 720 23.64 -19.76 0.14
CA SER A 720 24.88 -19.95 -0.63
C SER A 720 25.07 -18.87 -1.70
N PHE A 721 24.00 -18.26 -2.19
CA PHE A 721 24.04 -17.30 -3.30
C PHE A 721 23.31 -15.98 -2.99
N SER A 722 22.05 -16.00 -2.55
CA SER A 722 21.24 -14.78 -2.38
C SER A 722 21.71 -13.89 -1.23
N ASP A 723 21.96 -14.46 -0.06
CA ASP A 723 22.34 -13.69 1.13
C ASP A 723 23.76 -13.07 1.00
N PRO A 724 24.78 -13.79 0.49
CA PRO A 724 26.09 -13.19 0.22
C PRO A 724 26.03 -12.07 -0.83
N PHE A 725 25.25 -12.24 -1.89
CA PHE A 725 25.10 -11.23 -2.94
C PHE A 725 24.43 -9.94 -2.42
N LYS A 726 23.32 -10.07 -1.67
CA LYS A 726 22.67 -8.93 -0.99
C LYS A 726 23.60 -8.24 0.00
N THR A 727 24.49 -8.98 0.64
CA THR A 727 25.49 -8.40 1.55
C THR A 727 26.47 -7.52 0.78
N ILE A 728 26.94 -7.98 -0.39
CA ILE A 728 27.80 -7.16 -1.26
C ILE A 728 27.04 -5.93 -1.77
N GLU A 729 25.81 -6.10 -2.29
CA GLU A 729 24.94 -5.02 -2.78
C GLU A 729 24.72 -3.92 -1.72
N ASN A 730 24.38 -4.31 -0.49
CA ASN A 730 24.16 -3.36 0.60
C ASN A 730 25.42 -2.57 0.97
N ILE A 731 26.59 -3.22 0.99
CA ILE A 731 27.85 -2.55 1.29
C ILE A 731 28.22 -1.58 0.16
N VAL A 732 28.00 -1.98 -1.10
CA VAL A 732 28.20 -1.12 -2.26
C VAL A 732 27.26 0.09 -2.19
N LEU A 733 25.96 -0.12 -1.94
CA LEU A 733 24.97 0.95 -1.76
C LEU A 733 25.38 1.90 -0.62
N GLU A 734 25.75 1.38 0.55
CA GLU A 734 26.15 2.19 1.70
C GLU A 734 27.38 3.06 1.39
N LYS A 735 28.41 2.48 0.76
CA LYS A 735 29.61 3.21 0.32
C LYS A 735 29.28 4.24 -0.76
N THR A 736 28.32 3.93 -1.64
CA THR A 736 27.89 4.85 -2.71
C THR A 736 27.07 6.02 -2.14
N LEU A 737 26.27 5.78 -1.11
CA LEU A 737 25.51 6.79 -0.36
C LEU A 737 26.40 7.74 0.46
N LYS A 738 27.54 7.24 0.97
CA LYS A 738 28.55 8.04 1.68
C LYS A 738 29.50 8.80 0.76
N SER A 739 29.59 8.41 -0.51
CA SER A 739 30.41 9.05 -1.51
C SER A 739 29.84 10.43 -1.93
N GLU A 740 30.70 11.44 -2.08
CA GLU A 740 30.34 12.75 -2.68
C GLU A 740 29.79 12.63 -4.13
N ALA A 741 29.75 11.43 -4.70
CA ALA A 741 29.13 11.16 -5.99
C ALA A 741 27.59 11.36 -6.01
N ILE A 742 26.88 11.30 -4.86
CA ILE A 742 25.40 11.27 -4.81
C ILE A 742 24.73 12.39 -3.97
N GLN A 743 25.46 13.31 -3.31
CA GLN A 743 24.80 14.48 -2.68
C GLN A 743 24.08 15.36 -3.74
N PRO A 744 22.85 15.89 -3.47
CA PRO A 744 22.17 16.81 -4.39
C PRO A 744 23.05 18.03 -4.62
N ILE A 745 23.43 18.22 -5.88
CA ILE A 745 24.67 18.88 -6.27
C ILE A 745 24.73 20.34 -5.79
N LYS A 746 25.76 20.69 -4.99
CA LYS A 746 26.23 22.09 -4.85
C LYS A 746 26.71 22.55 -6.22
N LEU A 747 25.95 23.40 -6.90
CA LEU A 747 26.24 23.94 -8.23
C LEU A 747 26.14 25.45 -8.22
N ASP A 748 26.96 26.07 -9.05
CA ASP A 748 27.11 27.51 -9.26
C ASP A 748 25.80 28.18 -9.70
N ASP A 749 25.44 29.27 -9.02
CA ASP A 749 24.21 30.05 -9.25
C ASP A 749 24.18 30.64 -10.68
N HIS A 750 25.34 30.84 -11.32
CA HIS A 750 25.43 31.37 -12.69
C HIS A 750 25.01 30.34 -13.75
N LYS A 751 25.42 29.07 -13.60
CA LYS A 751 25.14 28.01 -14.59
C LYS A 751 23.66 27.66 -14.65
N TRP A 752 22.96 27.72 -13.52
CA TRP A 752 21.51 27.56 -13.47
C TRP A 752 20.79 28.68 -14.22
N ALA A 753 21.20 29.93 -14.00
CA ALA A 753 20.64 31.09 -14.72
C ALA A 753 20.86 30.96 -16.24
N GLU A 754 22.02 30.45 -16.66
CA GLU A 754 22.33 30.24 -18.09
C GLU A 754 21.51 29.10 -18.71
N ALA A 755 21.32 27.97 -18.01
CA ALA A 755 20.47 26.87 -18.48
C ALA A 755 19.01 27.31 -18.67
N ILE A 756 18.47 28.11 -17.74
CA ILE A 756 17.11 28.67 -17.81
C ILE A 756 16.98 29.63 -19.00
N PHE A 757 17.98 30.51 -19.18
CA PHE A 757 18.00 31.42 -20.32
C PHE A 757 18.05 30.68 -21.66
N ARG A 758 18.89 29.65 -21.80
CA ARG A 758 18.99 28.84 -23.03
C ARG A 758 17.70 28.07 -23.34
N PHE A 759 17.05 27.57 -22.30
CA PHE A 759 15.74 26.92 -22.42
C PHE A 759 14.67 27.91 -22.91
N TYR A 760 14.70 29.16 -22.45
CA TYR A 760 13.85 30.25 -22.95
C TYR A 760 14.19 30.66 -24.40
N ASP A 761 15.49 30.81 -24.71
CA ASP A 761 15.99 31.24 -26.03
C ASP A 761 15.58 30.25 -27.14
N LEU A 762 15.60 28.95 -26.84
CA LEU A 762 15.12 27.91 -27.74
C LEU A 762 13.64 27.97 -28.06
N ASN A 763 12.85 28.45 -27.12
CA ASN A 763 11.41 28.58 -27.26
C ASN A 763 11.03 29.87 -28.03
N GLN A 764 11.78 30.95 -27.87
CA GLN A 764 11.55 32.23 -28.56
C GLN A 764 11.91 32.20 -30.05
N ASN A 765 13.05 31.58 -30.39
CA ASN A 765 13.66 31.79 -31.70
C ASN A 765 13.08 30.95 -32.84
N ARG A 766 12.02 30.15 -32.64
CA ARG A 766 11.54 29.24 -33.69
C ARG A 766 10.02 29.17 -33.81
N THR A 767 9.50 29.95 -34.76
CA THR A 767 8.18 29.74 -35.37
C THR A 767 8.18 28.56 -36.36
N GLU A 768 9.35 28.16 -36.88
CA GLU A 768 9.55 27.03 -37.81
C GLU A 768 10.58 26.01 -37.28
N PHE A 769 10.24 24.72 -37.38
CA PHE A 769 11.01 23.62 -36.80
C PHE A 769 11.98 23.03 -37.83
N GLU A 770 13.25 23.44 -37.81
CA GLU A 770 14.33 22.77 -38.56
C GLU A 770 15.00 21.70 -37.70
N GLU A 771 14.76 20.43 -38.06
CA GLU A 771 15.09 19.20 -37.32
C GLU A 771 16.57 19.11 -36.88
N ASN A 772 17.51 19.36 -37.80
CA ASN A 772 18.95 19.27 -37.51
C ASN A 772 19.44 20.37 -36.58
N SER A 773 18.87 21.58 -36.70
CA SER A 773 19.27 22.68 -35.85
C SER A 773 18.67 22.54 -34.45
N PHE A 774 17.43 22.05 -34.34
CA PHE A 774 16.79 21.78 -33.06
C PHE A 774 17.45 20.62 -32.30
N LEU A 775 17.88 19.55 -32.99
CA LEU A 775 18.69 18.48 -32.38
C LEU A 775 20.03 19.00 -31.86
N LYS A 776 20.69 19.91 -32.59
CA LYS A 776 21.95 20.53 -32.17
C LYS A 776 21.75 21.45 -30.96
N ASP A 777 20.66 22.21 -30.95
CA ASP A 777 20.33 23.09 -29.83
C ASP A 777 19.90 22.29 -28.59
N LEU A 778 19.15 21.18 -28.77
CA LEU A 778 18.82 20.22 -27.70
C LEU A 778 20.06 19.53 -27.14
N GLU A 779 21.01 19.14 -27.98
CA GLU A 779 22.30 18.62 -27.52
C GLU A 779 23.10 19.70 -26.79
N THR A 780 23.06 20.94 -27.25
CA THR A 780 23.70 22.06 -26.54
C THR A 780 23.06 22.27 -25.17
N ILE A 781 21.72 22.26 -25.05
CA ILE A 781 21.06 22.28 -23.73
C ILE A 781 21.47 21.04 -22.93
N ARG A 782 21.46 19.86 -23.55
CA ARG A 782 21.79 18.60 -22.90
C ARG A 782 23.17 18.67 -22.30
N GLU A 783 24.16 19.22 -22.99
CA GLU A 783 25.50 19.44 -22.46
C GLU A 783 25.49 20.35 -21.22
N HIS A 784 24.78 21.49 -21.29
CA HIS A 784 24.67 22.40 -20.15
C HIS A 784 23.91 21.76 -18.97
N ILE A 785 22.88 20.95 -19.23
CA ILE A 785 22.11 20.20 -18.23
C ILE A 785 22.87 18.98 -17.70
N LYS A 786 23.73 18.37 -18.51
CA LYS A 786 24.63 17.29 -18.11
C LYS A 786 25.66 17.82 -17.12
N GLU A 787 26.13 19.06 -17.32
CA GLU A 787 26.92 19.78 -16.33
C GLU A 787 26.14 20.09 -15.04
N THR A 788 24.81 20.24 -15.11
CA THR A 788 23.96 20.37 -13.91
C THR A 788 23.66 19.04 -13.21
N LYS A 789 24.06 17.90 -13.79
CA LYS A 789 23.92 16.53 -13.24
C LYS A 789 22.48 16.15 -12.85
N SER A 790 21.48 16.75 -13.50
CA SER A 790 20.06 16.44 -13.26
C SER A 790 19.60 15.27 -14.12
N LEU A 791 19.43 14.08 -13.50
CA LEU A 791 19.01 12.86 -14.19
C LEU A 791 17.63 12.96 -14.86
N TYR A 792 16.70 13.70 -14.25
CA TYR A 792 15.35 13.88 -14.78
C TYR A 792 15.36 14.65 -16.11
N LEU A 793 16.03 15.80 -16.13
CA LEU A 793 16.14 16.63 -17.33
C LEU A 793 16.94 15.91 -18.43
N GLU A 794 17.94 15.11 -18.07
CA GLU A 794 18.73 14.33 -19.03
C GLU A 794 17.93 13.20 -19.70
N MET A 795 17.10 12.45 -18.94
CA MET A 795 16.19 11.45 -19.50
C MET A 795 15.25 12.10 -20.51
N THR A 796 14.58 13.18 -20.11
CA THR A 796 13.52 13.79 -20.93
C THR A 796 14.09 14.36 -22.23
N ILE A 797 15.31 14.92 -22.20
CA ILE A 797 15.99 15.40 -23.41
C ILE A 797 16.47 14.23 -24.29
N SER A 798 16.93 13.13 -23.70
CA SER A 798 17.37 11.94 -24.44
C SER A 798 16.20 11.24 -25.15
N LEU A 799 15.03 11.15 -24.50
CA LEU A 799 13.79 10.65 -25.09
C LEU A 799 13.29 11.56 -26.22
N MET A 800 13.35 12.88 -26.04
CA MET A 800 13.00 13.83 -27.10
C MET A 800 13.90 13.68 -28.31
N ARG A 801 15.21 13.55 -28.11
CA ARG A 801 16.16 13.30 -29.19
C ARG A 801 15.82 12.00 -29.94
N PHE A 802 15.51 10.90 -29.24
CA PHE A 802 15.12 9.64 -29.87
C PHE A 802 13.86 9.79 -30.73
N LEU A 803 12.83 10.45 -30.20
CA LEU A 803 11.57 10.70 -30.91
C LEU A 803 11.77 11.56 -32.17
N ILE A 804 12.63 12.58 -32.10
CA ILE A 804 12.93 13.44 -33.24
C ILE A 804 13.72 12.66 -34.31
N LEU A 805 14.69 11.82 -33.91
CA LEU A 805 15.54 11.06 -34.84
C LEU A 805 14.80 9.94 -35.61
N ARG A 806 13.70 9.39 -35.06
CA ARG A 806 12.96 8.27 -35.67
C ARG A 806 11.87 8.68 -36.68
N LYS A 807 11.69 9.98 -36.94
CA LYS A 807 10.80 10.52 -38.00
C LYS A 807 9.43 9.86 -38.11
N GLU A 808 8.70 9.73 -37.00
CA GLU A 808 7.30 9.31 -37.10
C GLU A 808 6.37 10.53 -37.18
N ASN A 809 5.27 10.41 -37.94
CA ASN A 809 4.24 11.43 -38.19
C ASN A 809 3.45 11.84 -36.92
N ILE A 810 4.15 12.28 -35.87
CA ILE A 810 3.57 12.69 -34.60
C ILE A 810 3.52 14.23 -34.60
N ASN A 811 2.42 14.82 -34.12
CA ASN A 811 2.29 16.28 -34.01
C ASN A 811 3.20 16.82 -32.89
N TYR A 812 4.50 16.96 -33.17
CA TYR A 812 5.55 17.30 -32.20
C TYR A 812 5.31 18.62 -31.47
N LYS A 813 4.59 19.58 -32.07
CA LYS A 813 4.32 20.89 -31.45
C LYS A 813 3.54 20.80 -30.13
N SER A 814 2.55 19.92 -30.03
CA SER A 814 1.78 19.75 -28.80
C SER A 814 2.61 19.10 -27.69
N TYR A 815 3.44 18.12 -28.04
CA TYR A 815 4.35 17.44 -27.11
C TYR A 815 5.46 18.35 -26.61
N LEU A 816 6.07 19.14 -27.51
CA LEU A 816 7.06 20.15 -27.15
C LEU A 816 6.47 21.16 -26.18
N LYS A 817 5.23 21.64 -26.42
CA LYS A 817 4.57 22.60 -25.52
C LYS A 817 4.35 22.03 -24.12
N ILE A 818 3.97 20.76 -23.98
CA ILE A 818 3.81 20.08 -22.67
C ILE A 818 5.18 19.89 -22.00
N PHE A 819 6.18 19.45 -22.76
CA PHE A 819 7.55 19.28 -22.28
C PHE A 819 8.17 20.59 -21.75
N PHE A 820 8.05 21.68 -22.50
CA PHE A 820 8.57 22.99 -22.11
C PHE A 820 7.90 23.47 -20.82
N LYS A 821 6.59 23.24 -20.72
CA LYS A 821 5.77 23.52 -19.54
C LYS A 821 6.24 22.73 -18.30
N GLU A 822 6.42 21.41 -18.39
CA GLU A 822 6.82 20.55 -17.25
C GLU A 822 8.27 20.82 -16.80
N SER A 823 9.17 21.01 -17.76
CA SER A 823 10.57 21.34 -17.48
C SER A 823 10.69 22.70 -16.78
N PHE A 824 9.85 23.66 -17.16
CA PHE A 824 9.83 24.97 -16.52
C PHE A 824 9.28 24.94 -15.10
N LEU A 825 8.25 24.13 -14.83
CA LEU A 825 7.77 23.90 -13.46
C LEU A 825 8.88 23.35 -12.57
N PHE A 826 9.67 22.41 -13.09
CA PHE A 826 10.86 21.90 -12.40
C PHE A 826 11.90 23.00 -12.15
N PHE A 827 12.16 23.88 -13.13
CA PHE A 827 13.05 25.01 -12.94
C PHE A 827 12.56 26.00 -11.87
N ILE A 828 11.26 26.32 -11.80
CA ILE A 828 10.67 27.17 -10.75
C ILE A 828 10.91 26.57 -9.35
N VAL A 829 10.65 25.26 -9.20
CA VAL A 829 10.87 24.54 -7.94
C VAL A 829 12.34 24.57 -7.53
N VAL A 830 13.26 24.38 -8.48
CA VAL A 830 14.72 24.45 -8.23
C VAL A 830 15.15 25.87 -7.85
N LEU A 831 14.68 26.88 -8.59
CA LEU A 831 14.97 28.30 -8.36
C LEU A 831 14.55 28.77 -6.98
N GLN A 832 13.35 28.39 -6.51
CA GLN A 832 12.79 28.85 -5.24
C GLN A 832 13.38 28.15 -4.01
N SER A 833 14.02 26.98 -4.20
CA SER A 833 14.79 26.32 -3.13
C SER A 833 16.15 26.98 -2.85
N ARG A 834 16.59 27.91 -3.73
CA ARG A 834 17.90 28.57 -3.68
C ARG A 834 17.77 30.10 -3.70
N SER A 835 18.79 30.77 -3.18
CA SER A 835 18.75 32.20 -2.81
C SER A 835 18.48 33.17 -3.97
N ASN A 836 18.13 34.43 -3.64
CA ASN A 836 17.97 35.59 -4.54
C ASN A 836 19.10 35.79 -5.60
N LYS A 837 20.25 35.13 -5.47
CA LYS A 837 21.40 35.24 -6.39
C LYS A 837 21.13 34.67 -7.79
N ILE A 838 20.35 33.60 -7.94
CA ILE A 838 20.08 33.04 -9.28
C ILE A 838 19.21 34.01 -10.10
N THR A 839 18.20 34.62 -9.47
CA THR A 839 17.36 35.66 -10.09
C THR A 839 18.18 36.90 -10.47
N GLN A 840 19.12 37.31 -9.61
CA GLN A 840 20.06 38.39 -9.92
C GLN A 840 20.97 38.05 -11.11
N ASN A 841 21.52 36.83 -11.16
CA ASN A 841 22.34 36.37 -12.28
C ASN A 841 21.53 36.26 -13.58
N LEU A 842 20.29 35.78 -13.52
CA LEU A 842 19.39 35.73 -14.68
C LEU A 842 19.09 37.14 -15.20
N ASN A 843 18.76 38.08 -14.32
CA ASN A 843 18.56 39.49 -14.69
C ASN A 843 19.84 40.11 -15.28
N ALA A 844 21.02 39.80 -14.72
CA ALA A 844 22.30 40.25 -15.27
C ALA A 844 22.59 39.65 -16.66
N ILE A 845 22.23 38.39 -16.91
CA ILE A 845 22.31 37.76 -18.24
C ILE A 845 21.35 38.47 -19.22
N LEU A 846 20.12 38.76 -18.80
CA LEU A 846 19.12 39.46 -19.61
C LEU A 846 19.57 40.89 -19.98
N GLU A 847 20.08 41.64 -19.00
CA GLU A 847 20.66 42.98 -19.23
C GLU A 847 21.85 42.92 -20.19
N LYS A 848 22.79 41.97 -19.98
CA LYS A 848 23.94 41.78 -20.86
C LYS A 848 23.53 41.42 -22.29
N LYS A 849 22.41 40.72 -22.47
CA LYS A 849 21.83 40.34 -23.76
C LYS A 849 20.88 41.40 -24.36
N LYS A 850 20.70 42.56 -23.70
CA LYS A 850 19.79 43.65 -24.11
C LYS A 850 18.32 43.25 -24.26
N ILE A 851 17.87 42.24 -23.51
CA ILE A 851 16.45 41.83 -23.49
C ILE A 851 15.79 42.54 -22.31
N LYS A 852 14.69 43.27 -22.57
CA LYS A 852 13.92 43.88 -21.48
C LYS A 852 13.34 42.80 -20.58
N THR A 853 13.56 42.91 -19.28
CA THR A 853 13.14 41.93 -18.28
C THR A 853 11.63 41.71 -18.32
N ASP A 854 10.84 42.78 -18.49
CA ASP A 854 9.40 42.70 -18.62
C ASP A 854 8.97 41.85 -19.82
N THR A 855 9.65 41.97 -20.97
CA THR A 855 9.36 41.20 -22.18
C THR A 855 9.69 39.71 -22.00
N PHE A 856 10.76 39.38 -21.27
CA PHE A 856 11.09 38.00 -20.92
C PHE A 856 9.98 37.35 -20.09
N TYR A 857 9.53 38.03 -19.01
CA TYR A 857 8.48 37.50 -18.14
C TYR A 857 7.12 37.44 -18.82
N LEU A 858 6.79 38.39 -19.70
CA LEU A 858 5.50 38.43 -20.42
C LEU A 858 5.35 37.26 -21.39
N ASN A 859 6.40 36.97 -22.17
CA ASN A 859 6.38 35.83 -23.08
C ASN A 859 6.34 34.49 -22.34
N LEU A 860 6.96 34.43 -21.16
CA LEU A 860 6.88 33.27 -20.28
C LEU A 860 5.48 33.10 -19.69
N ALA A 861 4.79 34.21 -19.42
CA ALA A 861 3.41 34.26 -18.93
C ALA A 861 2.45 33.71 -19.99
N ASP A 862 2.62 34.13 -21.24
CA ASP A 862 1.87 33.59 -22.39
C ASP A 862 2.11 32.09 -22.61
N LEU A 863 3.35 31.61 -22.43
CA LEU A 863 3.66 30.19 -22.56
C LEU A 863 2.90 29.35 -21.52
N MET A 864 2.88 29.84 -20.28
CA MET A 864 2.30 29.16 -19.13
C MET A 864 0.78 29.35 -19.03
N GLY A 865 0.22 30.39 -19.65
CA GLY A 865 -1.19 30.78 -19.54
C GLY A 865 -1.48 31.56 -18.26
N LEU A 866 -0.51 32.34 -17.78
CA LEU A 866 -0.58 33.14 -16.56
C LEU A 866 -0.52 34.63 -16.88
N GLU A 867 -0.94 35.49 -15.95
CA GLU A 867 -0.73 36.93 -16.06
C GLU A 867 0.70 37.33 -15.66
N LEU A 868 1.17 38.49 -16.15
CA LEU A 868 2.53 38.99 -15.87
C LEU A 868 2.80 39.15 -14.36
N GLU A 869 1.79 39.60 -13.59
CA GLU A 869 1.86 39.73 -12.13
C GLU A 869 1.99 38.37 -11.43
N GLU A 870 1.37 37.31 -11.98
CA GLU A 870 1.40 35.96 -11.41
C GLU A 870 2.77 35.30 -11.59
N ILE A 871 3.40 35.47 -12.76
CA ILE A 871 4.76 34.97 -13.03
C ILE A 871 5.79 35.72 -12.22
N THR A 872 5.73 37.05 -12.17
CA THR A 872 6.68 37.85 -11.38
C THR A 872 6.61 37.50 -9.89
N THR A 873 5.43 37.15 -9.37
CA THR A 873 5.24 36.61 -8.02
C THR A 873 5.90 35.24 -7.82
N CYS A 874 5.89 34.36 -8.83
CA CYS A 874 6.60 33.07 -8.77
C CYS A 874 8.13 33.22 -8.74
N PHE A 875 8.67 34.34 -9.24
CA PHE A 875 10.12 34.60 -9.21
C PHE A 875 10.58 35.39 -7.97
N ASN A 876 9.65 35.98 -7.21
CA ASN A 876 9.95 36.69 -5.97
C ASN A 876 9.95 35.74 -4.75
N VAL A 877 11.10 35.58 -4.11
CA VAL A 877 11.31 34.63 -3.00
C VAL A 877 10.53 35.08 -1.75
N SER A 878 9.35 34.48 -1.52
CA SER A 878 8.62 34.62 -0.25
C SER A 878 9.01 33.50 0.73
N LYS A 879 9.02 33.81 2.04
CA LYS A 879 9.34 32.81 3.08
C LYS A 879 8.33 31.67 3.12
N GLU A 880 7.06 31.94 2.77
CA GLU A 880 6.02 30.91 2.72
C GLU A 880 6.30 29.85 1.64
N VAL A 881 6.81 30.29 0.48
CA VAL A 881 7.13 29.42 -0.65
C VAL A 881 8.36 28.55 -0.39
N THR A 882 9.42 29.09 0.21
CA THR A 882 10.59 28.28 0.59
C THR A 882 10.26 27.25 1.67
N PHE A 883 9.37 27.59 2.61
CA PHE A 883 8.91 26.65 3.64
C PHE A 883 8.06 25.51 3.04
N PHE A 884 7.20 25.83 2.08
CA PHE A 884 6.44 24.84 1.28
C PHE A 884 7.37 23.85 0.58
N LEU A 885 8.41 24.32 -0.11
CA LEU A 885 9.35 23.47 -0.85
C LEU A 885 10.24 22.62 0.06
N ASN A 886 10.66 23.11 1.23
CA ASN A 886 11.45 22.30 2.16
C ASN A 886 10.62 21.16 2.77
N LYS A 887 9.35 21.41 3.11
CA LYS A 887 8.41 20.36 3.51
C LYS A 887 8.19 19.35 2.37
N PHE A 888 8.03 19.85 1.14
CA PHE A 888 7.90 19.04 -0.08
C PHE A 888 9.06 18.02 -0.24
N PHE A 889 10.33 18.44 -0.10
CA PHE A 889 11.47 17.52 -0.24
C PHE A 889 11.68 16.53 0.92
N VAL A 890 11.25 16.86 2.13
CA VAL A 890 11.36 15.96 3.29
C VAL A 890 10.45 14.74 3.15
N HIS A 891 9.23 14.92 2.60
CA HIS A 891 8.31 13.81 2.39
C HIS A 891 8.75 12.89 1.23
N ILE A 892 9.37 13.43 0.18
CA ILE A 892 9.99 12.63 -0.91
C ILE A 892 11.08 11.69 -0.38
N ARG A 893 11.99 12.18 0.47
CA ARG A 893 13.13 11.39 1.00
C ARG A 893 12.71 10.28 1.97
N LYS A 894 11.49 10.35 2.49
CA LYS A 894 10.91 9.32 3.37
C LYS A 894 10.15 8.25 2.58
N GLY A 895 9.99 8.41 1.27
CA GLY A 895 9.35 7.44 0.40
C GLY A 895 7.85 7.25 0.67
N ASP A 896 7.15 8.28 1.16
CA ASP A 896 5.71 8.22 1.45
C ASP A 896 4.88 8.38 0.15
N PRO A 897 4.33 7.29 -0.42
CA PRO A 897 3.74 7.31 -1.75
C PRO A 897 2.31 7.85 -1.77
N GLU A 898 1.64 7.96 -0.61
CA GLU A 898 0.22 8.34 -0.51
C GLU A 898 -0.02 9.82 -0.24
N TYR A 899 1.01 10.57 0.14
CA TYR A 899 0.85 12.00 0.45
C TYR A 899 0.53 12.78 -0.85
N SER A 900 -0.56 13.57 -0.86
CA SER A 900 -1.01 14.23 -2.09
C SER A 900 -0.63 15.70 -2.15
N LEU A 901 -0.50 16.24 -3.37
CA LEU A 901 -0.31 17.68 -3.60
C LEU A 901 -1.45 18.52 -2.98
N SER A 902 -2.67 17.99 -2.99
CA SER A 902 -3.83 18.62 -2.35
C SER A 902 -3.75 18.66 -0.83
N GLN A 903 -3.14 17.68 -0.17
CA GLN A 903 -2.89 17.72 1.28
C GLN A 903 -1.87 18.80 1.62
N LEU A 904 -0.81 18.92 0.82
CA LEU A 904 0.25 19.92 0.99
C LEU A 904 -0.26 21.36 0.78
N ILE A 905 -1.23 21.57 -0.15
CA ILE A 905 -1.95 22.84 -0.33
C ILE A 905 -2.97 23.07 0.82
N SER A 906 -3.65 22.02 1.29
CA SER A 906 -4.66 22.11 2.35
C SER A 906 -4.09 22.44 3.74
N ASP A 907 -2.81 22.13 3.98
CA ASP A 907 -2.07 22.47 5.20
C ASP A 907 -1.83 24.00 5.35
N LYS A 908 -2.43 24.82 4.46
CA LYS A 908 -2.45 26.30 4.49
C LYS A 908 -1.08 26.98 4.49
N ILE A 909 -0.06 26.31 3.96
CA ILE A 909 1.28 26.92 3.82
C ILE A 909 1.28 27.98 2.72
N ILE A 910 0.53 27.76 1.64
CA ILE A 910 0.29 28.71 0.56
C ILE A 910 -1.22 28.73 0.28
N GLY A 911 -1.82 29.93 0.09
CA GLY A 911 -3.25 30.07 -0.19
C GLY A 911 -3.68 29.42 -1.51
N GLU A 912 -4.95 29.03 -1.62
CA GLU A 912 -5.49 28.39 -2.83
C GLU A 912 -5.43 29.28 -4.08
N GLU A 913 -5.43 30.60 -3.90
CA GLU A 913 -5.35 31.61 -4.97
C GLU A 913 -3.91 32.04 -5.28
N HIS A 914 -2.89 31.45 -4.63
CA HIS A 914 -1.51 31.80 -4.91
C HIS A 914 -1.10 31.31 -6.32
N PRO A 915 -0.32 32.09 -7.09
CA PRO A 915 0.10 31.72 -8.44
C PRO A 915 0.72 30.32 -8.57
N ILE A 916 1.60 29.92 -7.63
CA ILE A 916 2.19 28.57 -7.60
C ILE A 916 1.10 27.49 -7.43
N SER A 917 0.13 27.70 -6.53
CA SER A 917 -0.98 26.76 -6.33
C SER A 917 -1.82 26.61 -7.60
N LYS A 918 -2.02 27.70 -8.34
CA LYS A 918 -2.73 27.72 -9.63
C LYS A 918 -1.95 26.96 -10.71
N VAL A 919 -0.64 27.20 -10.83
CA VAL A 919 0.23 26.45 -11.76
C VAL A 919 0.22 24.95 -11.45
N PHE A 920 0.36 24.56 -10.19
CA PHE A 920 0.31 23.16 -9.79
C PHE A 920 -1.08 22.52 -10.02
N LYS A 921 -2.18 23.27 -9.83
CA LYS A 921 -3.56 22.83 -10.13
C LYS A 921 -3.84 22.73 -11.63
N ASP A 922 -3.31 23.64 -12.45
CA ASP A 922 -3.51 23.66 -13.90
C ASP A 922 -2.70 22.56 -14.61
N PHE A 923 -1.53 22.22 -14.08
CA PHE A 923 -0.67 21.16 -14.64
C PHE A 923 -1.13 19.75 -14.30
N TYR A 924 -1.53 19.51 -13.06
CA TYR A 924 -1.94 18.18 -12.58
C TYR A 924 -3.46 18.00 -12.55
N GLY A 925 -4.21 19.01 -13.01
CA GLY A 925 -5.69 18.98 -13.12
C GLY A 925 -6.41 18.85 -11.77
N LYS A 926 -7.68 18.43 -11.83
CA LYS A 926 -8.49 18.05 -10.64
C LYS A 926 -8.01 16.78 -9.95
N GLU A 927 -6.94 16.16 -10.42
CA GLU A 927 -6.49 14.86 -9.96
C GLU A 927 -5.50 14.95 -8.80
N LYS A 928 -5.54 13.92 -7.96
CA LYS A 928 -4.67 13.80 -6.79
C LYS A 928 -3.29 13.35 -7.26
N PHE A 929 -2.41 14.28 -7.61
CA PHE A 929 -0.98 13.97 -7.71
C PHE A 929 -0.53 13.21 -6.44
N LYS A 930 -0.03 11.97 -6.60
CA LYS A 930 0.52 11.09 -5.55
C LYS A 930 2.02 10.89 -5.77
N TRP A 931 2.80 10.89 -4.71
CA TRP A 931 4.27 10.83 -4.78
C TRP A 931 4.84 9.57 -5.41
N GLY A 932 4.13 8.44 -5.31
CA GLY A 932 4.52 7.19 -5.96
C GLY A 932 4.76 7.38 -7.46
N SER A 933 3.95 8.20 -8.12
CA SER A 933 4.06 8.47 -9.56
C SER A 933 5.32 9.27 -9.93
N TYR A 934 5.82 10.13 -9.04
CA TYR A 934 7.04 10.92 -9.29
C TYR A 934 8.32 10.12 -9.01
N ILE A 935 8.37 9.40 -7.89
CA ILE A 935 9.53 8.55 -7.54
C ILE A 935 9.71 7.45 -8.58
N ALA A 936 8.61 6.84 -9.04
CA ALA A 936 8.68 5.78 -10.01
C ALA A 936 9.07 6.27 -11.43
N ARG A 937 8.80 7.56 -11.75
CA ARG A 937 9.37 8.23 -12.93
C ARG A 937 10.88 8.47 -12.81
N ILE A 938 11.42 8.70 -11.61
CA ILE A 938 12.87 8.84 -11.37
C ILE A 938 13.58 7.48 -11.47
N GLU A 939 13.01 6.42 -10.89
CA GLU A 939 13.54 5.05 -11.03
C GLU A 939 13.50 4.61 -12.50
N ALA A 940 12.41 4.91 -13.22
CA ALA A 940 12.32 4.68 -14.68
C ALA A 940 13.35 5.52 -15.46
N ALA A 941 13.66 6.75 -15.01
CA ALA A 941 14.71 7.58 -15.61
C ALA A 941 16.10 6.98 -15.43
N GLN A 942 16.41 6.47 -14.24
CA GLN A 942 17.66 5.76 -13.97
C GLN A 942 17.77 4.49 -14.82
N PHE A 943 16.69 3.70 -14.90
CA PHE A 943 16.61 2.53 -15.77
C PHE A 943 16.81 2.90 -17.25
N SER A 944 16.15 3.95 -17.73
CA SER A 944 16.28 4.42 -19.11
C SER A 944 17.68 4.97 -19.42
N ASN A 945 18.33 5.67 -18.49
CA ASN A 945 19.69 6.16 -18.67
C ASN A 945 20.69 5.00 -18.77
N LEU A 946 20.52 3.95 -17.96
CA LEU A 946 21.31 2.71 -18.11
C LEU A 946 21.03 2.00 -19.44
N PHE A 947 19.77 2.01 -19.89
CA PHE A 947 19.32 1.36 -21.12
C PHE A 947 19.76 2.10 -22.41
N PHE A 948 19.80 3.44 -22.39
CA PHE A 948 20.04 4.29 -23.57
C PHE A 948 21.43 4.96 -23.63
N GLN A 949 22.25 4.92 -22.55
CA GLN A 949 23.62 5.46 -22.58
C GLN A 949 24.67 4.48 -23.13
N SER A 950 24.31 3.23 -23.42
CA SER A 950 25.23 2.27 -24.01
C SER A 950 25.21 2.38 -25.54
N ASP A 951 26.33 2.72 -26.17
CA ASP A 951 26.50 2.57 -27.63
C ASP A 951 26.34 1.09 -28.07
N SER A 952 26.38 0.17 -27.10
CA SER A 952 26.04 -1.25 -27.16
C SER A 952 24.54 -1.55 -27.09
N PHE A 953 23.66 -0.57 -27.35
CA PHE A 953 22.21 -0.79 -27.45
C PHE A 953 21.86 -1.90 -28.46
N LYS A 954 22.73 -2.12 -29.46
CA LYS A 954 22.61 -3.20 -30.46
C LYS A 954 23.17 -4.56 -30.00
N ASP A 955 24.01 -4.60 -28.96
CA ASP A 955 24.75 -5.80 -28.55
C ASP A 955 24.18 -6.48 -27.29
N VAL A 956 23.50 -5.71 -26.43
CA VAL A 956 22.96 -6.21 -25.13
C VAL A 956 21.51 -6.67 -25.27
N VAL A 957 20.76 -5.99 -26.13
CA VAL A 957 19.36 -6.28 -26.43
C VAL A 957 19.33 -7.20 -27.64
N LYS A 958 18.61 -8.32 -27.51
CA LYS A 958 18.34 -9.25 -28.62
C LYS A 958 17.87 -8.45 -29.85
N PRO A 959 18.46 -8.63 -31.04
CA PRO A 959 18.03 -7.91 -32.25
C PRO A 959 16.52 -7.93 -32.47
N GLU A 960 15.87 -9.01 -32.02
CA GLU A 960 14.44 -9.24 -32.04
C GLU A 960 13.65 -8.20 -31.21
N VAL A 961 14.12 -7.79 -30.03
CA VAL A 961 13.45 -6.77 -29.20
C VAL A 961 13.56 -5.38 -29.83
N ILE A 962 14.68 -5.09 -30.52
CA ILE A 962 14.93 -3.80 -31.17
C ILE A 962 13.90 -3.51 -32.27
N GLU A 963 13.37 -4.56 -32.91
CA GLU A 963 12.38 -4.47 -33.98
C GLU A 963 11.03 -3.94 -33.49
N VAL A 964 10.57 -4.39 -32.32
CA VAL A 964 9.23 -4.06 -31.76
C VAL A 964 9.25 -2.94 -30.72
N LEU A 965 10.44 -2.53 -30.27
CA LEU A 965 10.60 -1.50 -29.24
C LEU A 965 9.87 -0.17 -29.53
N PRO A 966 9.84 0.37 -30.77
CA PRO A 966 9.11 1.60 -31.08
C PRO A 966 7.60 1.49 -30.87
N ASP A 967 7.01 0.36 -31.27
CA ASP A 967 5.57 0.11 -31.14
C ASP A 967 5.19 -0.16 -29.69
N ASN A 968 5.98 -0.96 -28.98
CA ASN A 968 5.81 -1.20 -27.55
C ASN A 968 5.94 0.12 -26.75
N PHE A 969 6.87 0.99 -27.17
CA PHE A 969 7.02 2.32 -26.58
C PHE A 969 5.79 3.21 -26.83
N LYS A 970 5.23 3.20 -28.04
CA LYS A 970 4.01 3.95 -28.37
C LYS A 970 2.81 3.48 -27.56
N PHE A 971 2.68 2.17 -27.36
CA PHE A 971 1.65 1.57 -26.51
C PHE A 971 1.80 1.98 -25.05
N VAL A 972 3.00 1.79 -24.48
CA VAL A 972 3.34 2.20 -23.11
C VAL A 972 3.11 3.68 -22.90
N LYS A 973 3.53 4.52 -23.85
CA LYS A 973 3.30 5.96 -23.85
C LYS A 973 1.81 6.32 -23.82
N ASN A 974 0.98 5.66 -24.61
CA ASN A 974 -0.46 5.94 -24.61
C ASN A 974 -1.11 5.56 -23.28
N ILE A 975 -0.71 4.45 -22.66
CA ILE A 975 -1.17 4.08 -21.30
C ILE A 975 -0.80 5.16 -20.28
N PHE A 976 0.45 5.67 -20.33
CA PHE A 976 0.90 6.75 -19.44
C PHE A 976 0.22 8.10 -19.70
N LEU A 977 -0.28 8.33 -20.91
CA LEU A 977 -0.99 9.56 -21.28
C LEU A 977 -2.49 9.49 -20.99
N GLU A 978 -3.08 8.29 -21.00
CA GLU A 978 -4.50 8.05 -20.76
C GLU A 978 -4.83 7.74 -19.30
N ASP A 979 -3.89 7.19 -18.52
CA ASP A 979 -4.13 6.73 -17.15
C ASP A 979 -3.24 7.43 -16.11
N THR A 980 -3.86 8.12 -15.17
CA THR A 980 -3.21 9.07 -14.25
C THR A 980 -2.95 8.48 -12.86
N GLU A 981 -3.56 7.34 -12.54
CA GLU A 981 -3.36 6.59 -11.29
C GLU A 981 -2.71 5.21 -11.52
N ILE A 982 -1.52 5.18 -12.12
CA ILE A 982 -0.77 3.93 -12.30
C ILE A 982 -0.11 3.50 -10.97
N SER A 983 -0.51 2.34 -10.44
CA SER A 983 0.09 1.73 -9.25
C SER A 983 1.55 1.29 -9.51
N VAL A 984 2.38 1.12 -8.48
CA VAL A 984 3.78 0.66 -8.66
C VAL A 984 3.83 -0.71 -9.37
N LYS A 985 2.91 -1.62 -9.06
CA LYS A 985 2.75 -2.91 -9.76
C LYS A 985 2.30 -2.73 -11.21
N GLY A 986 1.37 -1.81 -11.45
CA GLY A 986 0.94 -1.41 -12.79
C GLY A 986 2.10 -0.86 -13.62
N LEU A 987 2.95 -0.03 -13.03
CA LEU A 987 4.12 0.55 -13.69
C LEU A 987 5.14 -0.51 -14.10
N THR A 988 5.48 -1.43 -13.19
CA THR A 988 6.41 -2.52 -13.51
C THR A 988 5.86 -3.39 -14.63
N LYS A 989 4.57 -3.71 -14.59
CA LYS A 989 3.90 -4.49 -15.64
C LYS A 989 3.87 -3.74 -16.98
N THR A 990 3.63 -2.43 -16.98
CA THR A 990 3.66 -1.59 -18.18
C THR A 990 5.09 -1.43 -18.73
N LEU A 991 6.11 -1.32 -17.87
CA LEU A 991 7.51 -1.22 -18.31
C LEU A 991 8.03 -2.55 -18.88
N ASN A 992 7.53 -3.69 -18.42
CA ASN A 992 7.87 -5.01 -18.97
C ASN A 992 7.45 -5.18 -20.44
N ILE A 993 6.45 -4.43 -20.91
CA ILE A 993 6.02 -4.41 -22.32
C ILE A 993 7.16 -3.94 -23.24
N LEU A 994 8.05 -3.05 -22.75
CA LEU A 994 9.22 -2.59 -23.50
C LEU A 994 10.23 -3.72 -23.78
N LEU A 995 10.13 -4.84 -23.07
CA LEU A 995 11.05 -5.98 -23.19
C LEU A 995 10.41 -7.23 -23.85
N GLU A 996 9.18 -7.12 -24.35
CA GLU A 996 8.51 -8.22 -25.06
C GLU A 996 9.25 -8.64 -26.33
N LEU A 997 9.07 -9.91 -26.71
CA LEU A 997 9.71 -10.52 -27.88
C LEU A 997 8.71 -10.65 -29.03
N PRO A 998 9.13 -10.40 -30.28
CA PRO A 998 8.29 -10.64 -31.46
C PRO A 998 7.99 -12.14 -31.65
N LEU A 999 6.72 -12.46 -31.90
CA LEU A 999 6.26 -13.85 -32.11
C LEU A 999 6.84 -14.48 -33.38
N LYS A 1000 7.14 -13.67 -34.39
CA LYS A 1000 7.69 -14.08 -35.68
C LYS A 1000 8.81 -15.12 -35.55
N PHE A 1001 9.75 -14.93 -34.62
CA PHE A 1001 10.88 -15.82 -34.44
C PHE A 1001 10.49 -17.19 -33.87
N SER A 1002 9.51 -17.25 -32.97
CA SER A 1002 8.96 -18.50 -32.46
C SER A 1002 8.16 -19.24 -33.53
N LEU A 1003 7.36 -18.51 -34.31
CA LEU A 1003 6.54 -19.09 -35.36
C LEU A 1003 7.36 -19.73 -36.48
N TYR A 1004 8.52 -19.18 -36.84
CA TYR A 1004 9.42 -19.80 -37.83
C TYR A 1004 10.07 -21.10 -37.35
N LYS A 1005 10.27 -21.31 -36.05
CA LYS A 1005 10.82 -22.58 -35.54
C LYS A 1005 9.91 -23.76 -35.86
N PHE A 1006 8.59 -23.55 -35.85
CA PHE A 1006 7.61 -24.60 -36.12
C PHE A 1006 7.71 -25.15 -37.54
N GLN A 1007 8.17 -24.34 -38.51
CA GLN A 1007 8.40 -24.81 -39.87
C GLN A 1007 9.40 -25.97 -39.92
N ASN A 1008 10.49 -25.89 -39.16
CA ASN A 1008 11.49 -26.96 -39.10
C ASN A 1008 10.97 -28.20 -38.37
N MET A 1009 10.20 -27.99 -37.28
CA MET A 1009 9.61 -29.08 -36.51
C MET A 1009 8.60 -29.89 -37.33
N VAL A 1010 7.73 -29.21 -38.09
CA VAL A 1010 6.73 -29.84 -38.97
C VAL A 1010 7.41 -30.73 -39.99
N ASN A 1011 8.47 -30.25 -40.64
CA ASN A 1011 9.22 -31.04 -41.63
C ASN A 1011 9.85 -32.30 -41.03
N GLN A 1012 10.41 -32.21 -39.82
CA GLN A 1012 11.03 -33.35 -39.13
C GLN A 1012 10.00 -34.41 -38.72
N ILE A 1013 8.88 -33.98 -38.14
CA ILE A 1013 7.81 -34.89 -37.70
C ILE A 1013 7.14 -35.56 -38.91
N ALA A 1014 6.83 -34.78 -39.95
CA ALA A 1014 6.25 -35.32 -41.19
C ALA A 1014 7.16 -36.38 -41.83
N SER A 1015 8.48 -36.12 -41.90
CA SER A 1015 9.45 -37.09 -42.43
C SER A 1015 9.51 -38.37 -41.61
N ARG A 1016 9.44 -38.29 -40.28
CA ARG A 1016 9.47 -39.46 -39.39
C ARG A 1016 8.22 -40.32 -39.53
N LEU A 1017 7.07 -39.69 -39.76
CA LEU A 1017 5.78 -40.37 -39.96
C LEU A 1017 5.56 -40.83 -41.40
N GLY A 1018 6.48 -40.52 -42.33
CA GLY A 1018 6.32 -40.85 -43.75
C GLY A 1018 5.26 -40.01 -44.48
N LYS A 1019 4.81 -38.89 -43.90
CA LYS A 1019 3.78 -38.01 -44.46
C LYS A 1019 4.41 -36.85 -45.23
N LYS A 1020 3.76 -36.41 -46.31
CA LYS A 1020 4.17 -35.21 -47.08
C LYS A 1020 3.29 -34.04 -46.68
N VAL A 1021 3.87 -32.96 -46.13
CA VAL A 1021 3.14 -31.79 -45.63
C VAL A 1021 3.74 -30.50 -46.18
N ASP A 1022 2.88 -29.57 -46.60
CA ASP A 1022 3.16 -28.20 -46.97
C ASP A 1022 2.78 -27.29 -45.79
N PHE A 1023 3.73 -26.51 -45.28
CA PHE A 1023 3.54 -25.64 -44.13
C PHE A 1023 3.48 -24.17 -44.55
N LYS A 1024 2.42 -23.45 -44.17
CA LYS A 1024 2.23 -22.03 -44.46
C LYS A 1024 2.16 -21.20 -43.17
N LEU A 1025 2.87 -20.08 -43.15
CA LEU A 1025 2.82 -19.11 -42.06
C LEU A 1025 2.39 -17.75 -42.62
N THR A 1026 1.35 -17.14 -42.05
CA THR A 1026 0.83 -15.83 -42.45
C THR A 1026 0.61 -14.92 -41.23
N GLY A 1027 0.84 -13.61 -41.39
CA GLY A 1027 0.56 -12.59 -40.38
C GLY A 1027 1.42 -12.65 -39.11
N ASP A 1028 2.74 -12.77 -39.26
CA ASP A 1028 3.75 -12.85 -38.19
C ASP A 1028 3.89 -11.62 -37.24
N GLN A 1029 2.87 -10.76 -37.17
CA GLN A 1029 2.86 -9.50 -36.42
C GLN A 1029 2.36 -9.73 -34.98
N GLY A 1030 3.14 -9.27 -34.00
CA GLY A 1030 2.77 -9.32 -32.58
C GLY A 1030 3.98 -9.55 -31.66
N SER A 1031 3.84 -9.14 -30.40
CA SER A 1031 4.82 -9.34 -29.31
C SER A 1031 4.16 -9.95 -28.08
N LEU A 1032 4.93 -10.73 -27.32
CA LEU A 1032 4.54 -11.29 -26.03
C LEU A 1032 5.72 -11.28 -25.04
N GLY A 1033 5.40 -11.29 -23.75
CA GLY A 1033 6.39 -11.50 -22.70
C GLY A 1033 7.04 -12.88 -22.81
N LYS A 1034 8.23 -13.02 -22.24
CA LYS A 1034 9.06 -14.22 -22.40
C LYS A 1034 8.39 -15.48 -21.83
N GLU A 1035 7.72 -15.36 -20.69
CA GLU A 1035 7.04 -16.48 -20.02
C GLU A 1035 5.78 -16.89 -20.77
N GLU A 1036 4.99 -15.90 -21.21
CA GLU A 1036 3.79 -16.11 -22.03
C GLU A 1036 4.14 -16.75 -23.38
N LEU A 1037 5.27 -16.36 -23.98
CA LEU A 1037 5.75 -16.93 -25.24
C LEU A 1037 6.15 -18.41 -25.09
N VAL A 1038 6.73 -18.81 -23.95
CA VAL A 1038 7.11 -20.22 -23.69
C VAL A 1038 5.87 -21.11 -23.55
N LEU A 1039 4.88 -20.66 -22.78
CA LEU A 1039 3.62 -21.40 -22.60
C LEU A 1039 2.85 -21.53 -23.91
N LEU A 1040 2.88 -20.48 -24.74
CA LEU A 1040 2.32 -20.52 -26.09
C LEU A 1040 3.10 -21.50 -26.99
N GLU A 1041 4.43 -21.49 -26.97
CA GLU A 1041 5.25 -22.43 -27.76
C GLU A 1041 4.93 -23.91 -27.41
N GLU A 1042 4.73 -24.21 -26.13
CA GLU A 1042 4.34 -25.55 -25.66
C GLU A 1042 2.96 -25.96 -26.21
N ALA A 1043 1.94 -25.11 -26.00
CA ALA A 1043 0.58 -25.35 -26.49
C ALA A 1043 0.54 -25.57 -28.01
N MET A 1044 1.23 -24.71 -28.77
CA MET A 1044 1.32 -24.80 -30.23
C MET A 1044 2.01 -26.09 -30.69
N THR A 1045 3.07 -26.53 -29.99
CA THR A 1045 3.76 -27.79 -30.29
C THR A 1045 2.83 -28.99 -30.23
N HIS A 1046 1.99 -29.04 -29.19
CA HIS A 1046 1.01 -30.10 -29.01
C HIS A 1046 -0.06 -30.09 -30.11
N LEU A 1047 -0.61 -28.92 -30.45
CA LEU A 1047 -1.61 -28.78 -31.52
C LEU A 1047 -1.05 -29.21 -32.88
N ILE A 1048 0.16 -28.75 -33.23
CA ILE A 1048 0.83 -29.11 -34.49
C ILE A 1048 1.11 -30.61 -34.56
N ARG A 1049 1.60 -31.22 -33.47
CA ARG A 1049 1.84 -32.67 -33.42
C ARG A 1049 0.53 -33.45 -33.64
N ASN A 1050 -0.56 -33.05 -33.00
CA ASN A 1050 -1.86 -33.70 -33.18
C ASN A 1050 -2.36 -33.60 -34.63
N SER A 1051 -2.22 -32.44 -35.27
CA SER A 1051 -2.52 -32.28 -36.69
C SER A 1051 -1.66 -33.18 -37.57
N LEU A 1052 -0.38 -33.40 -37.26
CA LEU A 1052 0.51 -34.26 -38.05
C LEU A 1052 0.33 -35.76 -37.79
N ASP A 1053 0.19 -36.19 -36.54
CA ASP A 1053 0.04 -37.60 -36.15
C ASP A 1053 -1.35 -38.13 -36.53
N HIS A 1054 -2.39 -37.39 -36.16
CA HIS A 1054 -3.79 -37.85 -36.23
C HIS A 1054 -4.63 -37.13 -37.29
N GLY A 1055 -4.33 -35.85 -37.59
CA GLY A 1055 -5.08 -35.06 -38.56
C GLY A 1055 -4.79 -35.45 -40.01
N ILE A 1056 -3.54 -35.26 -40.46
CA ILE A 1056 -3.12 -35.49 -41.85
C ILE A 1056 -3.03 -36.99 -42.16
N GLU A 1057 -3.61 -37.41 -43.27
CA GLU A 1057 -3.58 -38.82 -43.74
C GLU A 1057 -2.27 -39.19 -44.43
N ASP A 1058 -2.02 -40.49 -44.59
CA ASP A 1058 -0.90 -40.97 -45.39
C ASP A 1058 -1.08 -40.63 -46.88
N PRO A 1059 0.01 -40.41 -47.66
CA PRO A 1059 -0.08 -39.99 -49.06
C PRO A 1059 -0.98 -40.86 -49.93
N ASN A 1060 -0.95 -42.19 -49.72
CA ASN A 1060 -1.80 -43.15 -50.44
C ASN A 1060 -3.28 -42.96 -50.10
N GLU A 1061 -3.60 -42.77 -48.82
CA GLU A 1061 -4.98 -42.53 -48.36
C GLU A 1061 -5.51 -41.19 -48.89
N ARG A 1062 -4.66 -40.14 -48.91
CA ARG A 1062 -5.03 -38.82 -49.49
C ARG A 1062 -5.38 -38.92 -50.97
N SER A 1063 -4.59 -39.68 -51.74
CA SER A 1063 -4.84 -39.89 -53.18
C SER A 1063 -6.18 -40.61 -53.43
N THR A 1064 -6.53 -41.60 -52.60
CA THR A 1064 -7.84 -42.28 -52.71
C THR A 1064 -9.03 -41.38 -52.41
N LYS A 1065 -8.84 -40.33 -51.59
CA LYS A 1065 -9.86 -39.33 -51.25
C LYS A 1065 -9.86 -38.12 -52.21
N GLY A 1066 -9.08 -38.15 -53.29
CA GLY A 1066 -8.98 -37.06 -54.25
C GLY A 1066 -8.28 -35.80 -53.73
N LYS A 1067 -7.59 -35.90 -52.58
CA LYS A 1067 -6.84 -34.80 -51.97
C LYS A 1067 -5.42 -34.75 -52.54
N SER A 1068 -4.79 -33.57 -52.45
CA SER A 1068 -3.37 -33.42 -52.77
C SER A 1068 -2.52 -34.41 -51.96
N GLU A 1069 -1.52 -35.02 -52.61
CA GLU A 1069 -0.55 -35.91 -51.98
C GLU A 1069 0.20 -35.23 -50.82
N LYS A 1070 0.39 -33.90 -50.91
CA LYS A 1070 0.89 -33.07 -49.81
C LYS A 1070 -0.29 -32.53 -49.00
N GLY A 1071 -0.32 -32.82 -47.68
CA GLY A 1071 -1.22 -32.19 -46.72
C GLY A 1071 -0.85 -30.74 -46.45
N LEU A 1072 -1.81 -29.90 -46.08
CA LEU A 1072 -1.60 -28.49 -45.77
C LEU A 1072 -1.75 -28.25 -44.27
N LEU A 1073 -0.76 -27.61 -43.66
CA LEU A 1073 -0.84 -27.06 -42.30
C LEU A 1073 -0.50 -25.57 -42.34
N GLU A 1074 -1.43 -24.73 -41.90
CA GLU A 1074 -1.33 -23.27 -41.95
C GLU A 1074 -1.44 -22.66 -40.55
N ILE A 1075 -0.55 -21.71 -40.24
CA ILE A 1075 -0.62 -20.87 -39.04
C ILE A 1075 -0.83 -19.42 -39.47
N ILE A 1076 -1.86 -18.77 -38.92
CA ILE A 1076 -2.21 -17.37 -39.16
C ILE A 1076 -2.11 -16.63 -37.83
N CYS A 1077 -1.22 -15.66 -37.73
CA CYS A 1077 -1.17 -14.74 -36.59
C CYS A 1077 -1.76 -13.40 -37.04
N ASN A 1078 -2.47 -12.68 -36.18
CA ASN A 1078 -3.00 -11.34 -36.46
C ASN A 1078 -3.21 -10.60 -35.15
N GLU A 1079 -3.01 -9.28 -35.16
CA GLU A 1079 -3.34 -8.42 -34.03
C GLU A 1079 -4.70 -7.74 -34.27
N GLU A 1080 -5.70 -8.04 -33.42
CA GLU A 1080 -7.04 -7.44 -33.51
C GLU A 1080 -7.10 -6.15 -32.67
N ARG A 1081 -7.24 -5.01 -33.36
CA ARG A 1081 -7.51 -3.67 -32.76
C ARG A 1081 -6.55 -3.22 -31.64
N GLY A 1082 -5.37 -3.82 -31.51
CA GLY A 1082 -4.37 -3.54 -30.46
C GLY A 1082 -4.70 -4.13 -29.08
N ASP A 1083 -5.84 -4.82 -28.95
CA ASP A 1083 -6.34 -5.32 -27.66
C ASP A 1083 -6.12 -6.83 -27.50
N PHE A 1084 -6.07 -7.59 -28.60
CA PHE A 1084 -5.91 -9.05 -28.59
C PHE A 1084 -4.94 -9.53 -29.67
N LEU A 1085 -4.12 -10.52 -29.31
CA LEU A 1085 -3.33 -11.31 -30.26
C LEU A 1085 -4.14 -12.56 -30.64
N LYS A 1086 -4.37 -12.76 -31.94
CA LYS A 1086 -5.15 -13.87 -32.49
C LYS A 1086 -4.24 -14.81 -33.28
N LEU A 1087 -4.27 -16.10 -32.94
CA LEU A 1087 -3.52 -17.16 -33.60
C LEU A 1087 -4.48 -18.24 -34.08
N ILE A 1088 -4.40 -18.62 -35.36
CA ILE A 1088 -5.24 -19.64 -35.99
C ILE A 1088 -4.31 -20.73 -36.52
N ILE A 1089 -4.58 -21.99 -36.18
CA ILE A 1089 -3.87 -23.17 -36.69
C ILE A 1089 -4.87 -24.00 -37.47
N LYS A 1090 -4.57 -24.30 -38.73
CA LYS A 1090 -5.50 -24.97 -39.65
C LYS A 1090 -4.83 -26.11 -40.40
N ASP A 1091 -5.46 -27.27 -40.44
CA ASP A 1091 -5.05 -28.41 -41.29
C ASP A 1091 -6.16 -28.81 -42.28
N ASP A 1092 -5.79 -29.57 -43.32
CA ASP A 1092 -6.70 -30.13 -44.34
C ASP A 1092 -6.89 -31.65 -44.25
N GLY A 1093 -6.69 -32.21 -43.05
CA GLY A 1093 -6.68 -33.65 -42.78
C GLY A 1093 -8.06 -34.32 -42.75
N LYS A 1094 -8.17 -35.45 -42.03
CA LYS A 1094 -9.43 -36.21 -41.89
C LYS A 1094 -10.52 -35.46 -41.12
N GLY A 1095 -10.17 -34.39 -40.41
CA GLY A 1095 -11.05 -33.78 -39.41
C GLY A 1095 -11.35 -34.75 -38.26
N ILE A 1096 -12.19 -34.29 -37.33
CA ILE A 1096 -12.60 -35.07 -36.15
C ILE A 1096 -13.92 -35.76 -36.45
N ASN A 1097 -13.94 -37.09 -36.40
CA ASN A 1097 -15.18 -37.86 -36.49
C ASN A 1097 -15.94 -37.76 -35.16
N VAL A 1098 -16.96 -36.90 -35.15
CA VAL A 1098 -17.76 -36.59 -33.95
C VAL A 1098 -18.48 -37.82 -33.41
N ASN A 1099 -18.95 -38.73 -34.28
CA ASN A 1099 -19.65 -39.94 -33.85
C ASN A 1099 -18.72 -40.88 -33.07
N LYS A 1100 -17.50 -41.12 -33.58
CA LYS A 1100 -16.48 -41.91 -32.88
C LYS A 1100 -16.01 -41.24 -31.58
N LEU A 1101 -15.92 -39.91 -31.57
CA LEU A 1101 -15.60 -39.14 -30.37
C LEU A 1101 -16.68 -39.36 -29.28
N CYS A 1102 -17.95 -39.21 -29.64
CA CYS A 1102 -19.08 -39.44 -28.75
C CYS A 1102 -19.14 -40.89 -28.25
N GLU A 1103 -18.97 -41.88 -29.14
CA GLU A 1103 -18.93 -43.30 -28.75
C GLU A 1103 -17.82 -43.58 -27.73
N LYS A 1104 -16.65 -42.95 -27.88
CA LYS A 1104 -15.52 -43.11 -26.96
C LYS A 1104 -15.72 -42.40 -25.62
N VAL A 1105 -16.42 -41.26 -25.62
CA VAL A 1105 -16.84 -40.56 -24.39
C VAL A 1105 -17.87 -41.38 -23.61
N ILE A 1106 -18.80 -42.06 -24.31
CA ILE A 1106 -19.80 -42.96 -23.71
C ILE A 1106 -19.13 -44.21 -23.14
N SER A 1107 -18.27 -44.87 -23.92
CA SER A 1107 -17.60 -46.10 -23.49
C SER A 1107 -16.60 -45.86 -22.35
N GLY A 1108 -16.00 -44.67 -22.29
CA GLY A 1108 -15.16 -44.21 -21.18
C GLY A 1108 -15.92 -43.76 -19.93
N GLY A 1109 -17.26 -43.72 -19.96
CA GLY A 1109 -18.10 -43.37 -18.81
C GLY A 1109 -18.14 -41.87 -18.45
N PHE A 1110 -17.66 -40.99 -19.33
CA PHE A 1110 -17.59 -39.55 -19.04
C PHE A 1110 -18.96 -38.86 -19.14
N LEU A 1111 -19.83 -39.31 -20.06
CA LEU A 1111 -21.19 -38.80 -20.24
C LEU A 1111 -22.15 -39.94 -20.66
N LYS A 1112 -23.44 -39.82 -20.31
CA LYS A 1112 -24.49 -40.76 -20.71
C LYS A 1112 -25.01 -40.44 -22.12
N THR A 1113 -25.50 -41.46 -22.82
CA THR A 1113 -26.06 -41.33 -24.19
C THR A 1113 -27.13 -40.26 -24.29
N GLU A 1114 -28.03 -40.19 -23.29
CA GLU A 1114 -29.13 -39.21 -23.22
C GLU A 1114 -28.66 -37.75 -23.15
N ASP A 1115 -27.48 -37.51 -22.58
CA ASP A 1115 -26.92 -36.17 -22.43
C ASP A 1115 -26.15 -35.73 -23.67
N ILE A 1116 -25.52 -36.67 -24.38
CA ILE A 1116 -24.83 -36.40 -25.65
C ILE A 1116 -25.82 -36.08 -26.77
N GLU A 1117 -27.00 -36.70 -26.80
CA GLU A 1117 -28.03 -36.41 -27.80
C GLU A 1117 -28.55 -34.97 -27.75
N LYS A 1118 -28.47 -34.32 -26.57
CA LYS A 1118 -28.90 -32.92 -26.35
C LYS A 1118 -27.85 -31.89 -26.77
N LEU A 1119 -26.59 -32.30 -26.94
CA LEU A 1119 -25.50 -31.39 -27.29
C LEU A 1119 -25.56 -30.98 -28.77
N SER A 1120 -25.34 -29.70 -29.02
CA SER A 1120 -25.06 -29.17 -30.35
C SER A 1120 -23.78 -29.76 -30.93
N GLN A 1121 -23.60 -29.66 -32.25
CA GLN A 1121 -22.44 -30.22 -32.92
C GLN A 1121 -21.12 -29.57 -32.46
N GLU A 1122 -21.14 -28.29 -32.11
CA GLU A 1122 -20.01 -27.55 -31.54
C GLU A 1122 -19.68 -28.03 -30.11
N GLU A 1123 -20.70 -28.23 -29.28
CA GLU A 1123 -20.52 -28.78 -27.93
C GLU A 1123 -19.99 -30.22 -27.95
N LYS A 1124 -20.42 -31.03 -28.92
CA LYS A 1124 -19.89 -32.39 -29.13
C LYS A 1124 -18.41 -32.38 -29.52
N LEU A 1125 -17.97 -31.41 -30.33
CA LEU A 1125 -16.55 -31.26 -30.68
C LEU A 1125 -15.72 -30.83 -29.46
N ASN A 1126 -16.25 -29.97 -28.60
CA ASN A 1126 -15.58 -29.50 -27.39
C ASN A 1126 -15.36 -30.60 -26.34
N LEU A 1127 -16.00 -31.77 -26.48
CA LEU A 1127 -15.75 -32.94 -25.62
C LEU A 1127 -14.29 -33.43 -25.70
N ILE A 1128 -13.55 -33.07 -26.76
CA ILE A 1128 -12.13 -33.39 -26.87
C ILE A 1128 -11.28 -32.76 -25.76
N PHE A 1129 -11.76 -31.67 -25.13
CA PHE A 1129 -11.09 -30.97 -24.03
C PHE A 1129 -11.46 -31.51 -22.64
N LEU A 1130 -12.18 -32.65 -22.55
CA LEU A 1130 -12.53 -33.23 -21.26
C LEU A 1130 -11.27 -33.66 -20.47
N PRO A 1131 -11.20 -33.38 -19.16
CA PRO A 1131 -10.06 -33.78 -18.35
C PRO A 1131 -9.81 -35.28 -18.40
N SER A 1132 -8.55 -35.70 -18.57
CA SER A 1132 -8.16 -37.13 -18.63
C SER A 1132 -8.76 -37.93 -19.79
N PHE A 1133 -9.34 -37.28 -20.81
CA PHE A 1133 -9.83 -37.94 -22.02
C PHE A 1133 -8.73 -38.09 -23.08
N SER A 1134 -8.50 -39.32 -23.57
CA SER A 1134 -7.53 -39.61 -24.63
C SER A 1134 -8.11 -40.56 -25.67
N THR A 1135 -7.78 -40.35 -26.94
CA THR A 1135 -8.31 -41.13 -28.07
C THR A 1135 -7.43 -42.33 -28.46
N LYS A 1136 -6.29 -42.59 -27.81
CA LYS A 1136 -5.42 -43.75 -28.13
C LYS A 1136 -5.85 -45.04 -27.39
N GLU A 1137 -5.69 -46.19 -28.04
CA GLU A 1137 -5.89 -47.53 -27.45
C GLU A 1137 -4.56 -48.22 -27.07
N ASP A 1138 -3.42 -47.78 -27.59
CA ASP A 1138 -2.07 -48.26 -27.21
C ASP A 1138 -1.04 -47.12 -27.10
N VAL A 1139 -0.12 -47.21 -26.13
CA VAL A 1139 0.95 -46.23 -25.88
C VAL A 1139 2.16 -46.56 -26.78
N SER A 1140 2.38 -45.79 -27.85
CA SER A 1140 3.59 -45.93 -28.68
C SER A 1140 4.80 -45.23 -28.04
N GLU A 1141 6.01 -45.80 -28.21
CA GLU A 1141 7.30 -45.31 -27.65
C GLU A 1141 7.65 -43.85 -27.98
N ILE A 1142 6.92 -43.19 -28.87
CA ILE A 1142 7.16 -41.81 -29.31
C ILE A 1142 6.28 -40.80 -28.53
N SER A 1143 5.24 -41.25 -27.82
CA SER A 1143 4.36 -40.41 -27.00
C SER A 1143 4.62 -40.62 -25.50
N GLY A 1144 5.83 -40.29 -25.04
CA GLY A 1144 6.16 -40.25 -23.62
C GLY A 1144 5.33 -39.19 -22.90
N ARG A 1145 4.47 -39.63 -21.97
CA ARG A 1145 3.50 -38.86 -21.14
C ARG A 1145 2.26 -38.43 -21.93
N GLY A 1146 1.14 -39.13 -21.73
CA GLY A 1146 -0.15 -38.80 -22.32
C GLY A 1146 -0.68 -37.45 -21.84
N VAL A 1147 -0.28 -36.37 -22.52
CA VAL A 1147 -0.80 -35.01 -22.30
C VAL A 1147 -2.05 -34.83 -23.15
N GLY A 1148 -3.20 -34.69 -22.52
CA GLY A 1148 -4.50 -34.47 -23.18
C GLY A 1148 -4.67 -33.03 -23.69
N MET A 1149 -5.72 -32.81 -24.48
CA MET A 1149 -6.09 -31.47 -24.98
C MET A 1149 -6.58 -30.53 -23.84
N ASP A 1150 -6.90 -31.10 -22.68
CA ASP A 1150 -7.20 -30.39 -21.43
C ASP A 1150 -6.02 -29.56 -20.92
N VAL A 1151 -4.81 -30.11 -20.98
CA VAL A 1151 -3.58 -29.40 -20.58
C VAL A 1151 -3.33 -28.19 -21.47
N VAL A 1152 -3.48 -28.35 -22.79
CA VAL A 1152 -3.33 -27.27 -23.78
C VAL A 1152 -4.30 -26.11 -23.47
N LYS A 1153 -5.56 -26.43 -23.16
CA LYS A 1153 -6.57 -25.44 -22.79
C LYS A 1153 -6.20 -24.71 -21.49
N SER A 1154 -5.80 -25.45 -20.45
CA SER A 1154 -5.44 -24.86 -19.16
C SER A 1154 -4.20 -23.94 -19.24
N SER A 1155 -3.19 -24.31 -20.05
CA SER A 1155 -2.00 -23.47 -20.26
C SER A 1155 -2.35 -22.14 -20.93
N LEU A 1156 -3.26 -22.14 -21.90
CA LEU A 1156 -3.71 -20.92 -22.58
C LEU A 1156 -4.63 -20.07 -21.69
N GLU A 1157 -5.47 -20.69 -20.86
CA GLU A 1157 -6.30 -19.96 -19.87
C GLU A 1157 -5.44 -19.31 -18.77
N SER A 1158 -4.31 -19.92 -18.40
CA SER A 1158 -3.40 -19.39 -17.36
C SER A 1158 -2.77 -18.04 -17.73
N ILE A 1159 -2.55 -17.80 -19.03
CA ILE A 1159 -2.06 -16.52 -19.57
C ILE A 1159 -3.21 -15.57 -19.94
N GLY A 1160 -4.44 -15.87 -19.51
CA GLY A 1160 -5.64 -15.08 -19.77
C GLY A 1160 -6.23 -15.24 -21.17
N GLY A 1161 -5.77 -16.22 -21.95
CA GLY A 1161 -6.24 -16.47 -23.32
C GLY A 1161 -7.43 -17.42 -23.40
N THR A 1162 -8.02 -17.52 -24.60
CA THR A 1162 -9.15 -18.44 -24.90
C THR A 1162 -8.83 -19.29 -26.14
N LEU A 1163 -9.24 -20.57 -26.14
CA LEU A 1163 -9.07 -21.52 -27.24
C LEU A 1163 -10.45 -21.98 -27.78
N THR A 1164 -10.62 -21.96 -29.09
CA THR A 1164 -11.83 -22.42 -29.81
C THR A 1164 -11.46 -23.41 -30.92
N LEU A 1165 -12.37 -24.33 -31.26
CA LEU A 1165 -12.14 -25.45 -32.17
C LEU A 1165 -13.28 -25.59 -33.18
N GLU A 1166 -12.94 -25.67 -34.47
CA GLU A 1166 -13.83 -26.01 -35.57
C GLU A 1166 -13.26 -27.19 -36.37
N SER A 1167 -14.06 -28.20 -36.69
CA SER A 1167 -13.60 -29.35 -37.48
C SER A 1167 -14.70 -29.90 -38.36
N ILE A 1168 -14.35 -30.26 -39.60
CA ILE A 1168 -15.26 -30.90 -40.55
C ILE A 1168 -14.59 -32.17 -41.09
N GLU A 1169 -15.30 -33.29 -41.03
CA GLU A 1169 -14.81 -34.59 -41.52
C GLU A 1169 -14.39 -34.49 -42.99
N ASP A 1170 -13.23 -35.07 -43.30
CA ASP A 1170 -12.50 -35.00 -44.55
C ASP A 1170 -12.15 -33.59 -45.08
N LYS A 1171 -12.36 -32.52 -44.31
CA LYS A 1171 -11.94 -31.15 -44.65
C LYS A 1171 -10.94 -30.51 -43.68
N GLY A 1172 -10.60 -31.21 -42.60
CA GLY A 1172 -9.57 -30.83 -41.63
C GLY A 1172 -10.10 -30.08 -40.41
N THR A 1173 -9.17 -29.55 -39.61
CA THR A 1173 -9.43 -28.95 -38.29
C THR A 1173 -8.82 -27.55 -38.17
N THR A 1174 -9.50 -26.64 -37.48
CA THR A 1174 -9.06 -25.27 -37.20
C THR A 1174 -9.14 -24.98 -35.70
N PHE A 1175 -8.02 -24.57 -35.10
CA PHE A 1175 -7.94 -24.05 -33.74
C PHE A 1175 -7.74 -22.54 -33.78
N THR A 1176 -8.50 -21.77 -32.99
CA THR A 1176 -8.32 -20.32 -32.85
C THR A 1176 -8.04 -19.96 -31.39
N ILE A 1177 -6.90 -19.30 -31.16
CA ILE A 1177 -6.39 -18.83 -29.87
C ILE A 1177 -6.49 -17.30 -29.84
N LEU A 1178 -7.02 -16.74 -28.76
CA LEU A 1178 -7.04 -15.29 -28.50
C LEU A 1178 -6.34 -15.00 -27.17
N ILE A 1179 -5.37 -14.10 -27.16
CA ILE A 1179 -4.62 -13.69 -25.96
C ILE A 1179 -4.84 -12.19 -25.74
N PRO A 1180 -5.36 -11.74 -24.59
CA PRO A 1180 -5.55 -10.32 -24.30
C PRO A 1180 -4.20 -9.61 -24.07
N LYS A 1181 -4.02 -8.43 -24.68
CA LYS A 1181 -2.88 -7.54 -24.41
C LYS A 1181 -3.11 -6.59 -23.21
N LYS A 1182 -4.27 -6.68 -22.52
CA LYS A 1182 -4.64 -5.73 -21.46
C LYS A 1182 -4.01 -6.05 -20.10
N VAL A 1183 -3.26 -5.06 -19.60
CA VAL A 1183 -2.96 -4.89 -18.17
C VAL A 1183 -4.23 -4.41 -17.47
N SER A 1184 -4.83 -5.23 -16.59
CA SER A 1184 -5.75 -4.69 -15.58
C SER A 1184 -4.93 -3.80 -14.63
N LEU A 1185 -5.16 -2.49 -14.66
CA LEU A 1185 -4.46 -1.48 -13.86
C LEU A 1185 -5.04 -1.31 -12.44
N ASN A 1186 -6.11 -2.06 -12.10
CA ASN A 1186 -6.87 -1.92 -10.85
C ASN A 1186 -6.83 -3.17 -9.94
N ALA A 1187 -5.64 -3.72 -9.67
CA ALA A 1187 -5.46 -4.80 -8.69
C ALA A 1187 -4.39 -4.49 -7.63
#